data_AF-A0A517YNV4-F1
#
_entry.id   AF-A0A517YNV4-F1
#
_cell.length_a   1.000
_cell.length_b   1.000
_cell.length_c   1.000
_cell.angle_alpha   90.00
_cell.angle_beta   90.00
_cell.angle_gamma   90.00
#
_symmetry.space_group_name_H-M   'P 1'
#
loop_
_entity.id
_entity.type
_entity.pdbx_description
1 polymer ?
#
loop_
_entity_poly.entity_id
_entity_poly.type
_entity_poly.pdbx_seq_one_letter_code
_entity_poly.pdbx_strand_id
1 'polypeptide(L)'
;MKANLQERVSAIHQQAVQVQTWTAWSWTVGVSLAAAITAELIDFLLRLRSWPLRILLTASVVAVVVWAVRRWLVPWWHSSFSNVQVARRLEQLHPRLGERLSSAIAFLQQATDDPREGSLELRYAVVADAESIAADLPLESSIDRRPARRALAFAVALAIAALAIGLWQPTNFGRALARLVWPVGGPMWPPRNQLELVTAPTAVALGESFEVQLIDRNGHLPDDATITLQFDEPARRTERHLLQQRGEKLVFRIEQVLTGFRYRVTGGDDDSLPWHELQVVQPPKLTDLVSATEPPAYSGLKPERGGRLVKMLAGSQLMIEGRLDRAASAVRLQTATKEPLPEVQLAADRLSFHSPANSPWQPTKSQHVWIELVDETGSVTGRDGPLELQVIPDSPPSLAWDQPGDHGAFTSQALIPISAVAKDDLAVQRVELHYASIGSEPQQPQVVVLFEQAKPPARNFGEGDSRPITHVWDVSQAVKAAEGASFSLQLVAYDFHGQQTSTPPRRISLISTQDMQHRLVQRQGVVLEQLGEILRLQRQARTLVNDVAARQQDEGKWQTRDLDALQSADLQQRQVQRLLKNPDDGLTKQIDLMLAELKANRLQDEGIASRMESLQKQVARLCDDVLPTLEEQLAAALKTARLKSEATGDCADDSPLSLDGVTEQQNLAVAALEAMLGELAQWDNFSRISREVALLKQEQQKLREQTENVRVTLALAERDAEPLNLARQTAQRQLEAARLYDKLQGRMESLLAKLRDSDPLAAGSLADALDAATRLAIGGQMRSAARQLQEARAGQAVQSQDQVLAGLSEVLDRLASRRDQDAKRQLASLTAAAAELNNLTQRSENLAREAAAAAQANDPQKRQLQRLTKDAQRLAEEVAELARKLERLKAKKPGDSLKKAGQALGGTSQSAAGGNGGEAEQQARSALEDLQKAKQELQQDIQQAQEDLVREQLARLEAELAGLLKRQQNLVTETERLDGFKQANNGALGRAQQASLRSLAQEQRQLADAVQQSSEAFSSGETFQLALDGVRQQMQRAHRGLVRSQTDDSVIAPQQQAVARLKQLITAARSQDSAPENEEPAEQGPQQQTGGQPEVRSIGELQLLAQLQTEINRRTTELETARVASGDFTAEQQTELQELAAEQGKLAEIILKLVEQPTADAAEDNNSPAPQPPADTPPPPQKKSGNPLDEELLKDLK
;
A
#
# COMPACT_ATOMS: atom_id res chain seq x y z
N MET A 1 -43.20 115.04 -100.77
CA MET A 1 -42.14 115.51 -99.85
C MET A 1 -42.67 116.01 -98.49
N LYS A 2 -43.88 115.62 -98.02
CA LYS A 2 -44.42 116.03 -96.70
C LYS A 2 -44.05 115.10 -95.51
N ALA A 3 -43.46 113.93 -95.74
CA ALA A 3 -43.45 112.85 -94.74
C ALA A 3 -42.16 112.71 -93.90
N ASN A 4 -40.99 113.13 -94.40
CA ASN A 4 -39.72 112.67 -93.84
C ASN A 4 -39.37 113.30 -92.48
N LEU A 5 -39.64 114.61 -92.30
CA LEU A 5 -39.24 115.32 -91.09
C LEU A 5 -40.06 114.94 -89.84
N GLN A 6 -41.38 114.77 -89.99
CA GLN A 6 -42.27 114.38 -88.88
C GLN A 6 -42.00 112.95 -88.41
N GLU A 7 -41.75 112.02 -89.34
CA GLU A 7 -41.37 110.64 -89.01
C GLU A 7 -40.06 110.61 -88.21
N ARG A 8 -39.02 111.35 -88.61
CA ARG A 8 -37.74 111.41 -87.90
C ARG A 8 -37.87 111.91 -86.45
N VAL A 9 -38.68 112.94 -86.19
CA VAL A 9 -38.88 113.44 -84.80
C VAL A 9 -39.76 112.49 -83.97
N SER A 10 -40.76 111.87 -84.58
CA SER A 10 -41.57 110.85 -83.88
C SER A 10 -40.77 109.60 -83.50
N ALA A 11 -39.81 109.19 -84.34
CA ALA A 11 -38.89 108.08 -84.05
C ALA A 11 -37.98 108.41 -82.86
N ILE A 12 -37.46 109.64 -82.77
CA ILE A 12 -36.64 110.10 -81.63
C ILE A 12 -37.49 110.16 -80.36
N HIS A 13 -38.74 110.62 -80.44
CA HIS A 13 -39.66 110.61 -79.30
C HIS A 13 -39.88 109.18 -78.76
N GLN A 14 -40.18 108.21 -79.62
CA GLN A 14 -40.36 106.82 -79.21
C GLN A 14 -39.08 106.23 -78.58
N GLN A 15 -37.91 106.53 -79.14
CA GLN A 15 -36.64 106.06 -78.57
C GLN A 15 -36.35 106.67 -77.20
N ALA A 16 -36.67 107.95 -76.98
CA ALA A 16 -36.49 108.60 -75.68
C ALA A 16 -37.41 107.98 -74.60
N VAL A 17 -38.67 107.73 -74.94
CA VAL A 17 -39.62 107.03 -74.04
C VAL A 17 -39.10 105.64 -73.72
N GLN A 18 -38.66 104.87 -74.71
CA GLN A 18 -38.08 103.54 -74.48
C GLN A 18 -36.88 103.60 -73.52
N VAL A 19 -35.91 104.49 -73.73
CA VAL A 19 -34.74 104.61 -72.84
C VAL A 19 -35.15 104.94 -71.40
N GLN A 20 -36.16 105.80 -71.21
CA GLN A 20 -36.69 106.13 -69.88
C GLN A 20 -37.50 105.00 -69.24
N THR A 21 -38.21 104.19 -70.05
CA THR A 21 -38.90 102.99 -69.55
C THR A 21 -37.89 101.99 -69.00
N TRP A 22 -36.82 101.72 -69.76
CA TRP A 22 -35.80 100.74 -69.41
C TRP A 22 -34.97 101.18 -68.20
N THR A 23 -34.65 102.48 -68.04
CA THR A 23 -33.99 102.98 -66.84
C THR A 23 -34.85 102.79 -65.60
N ALA A 24 -36.12 103.16 -65.66
CA ALA A 24 -37.03 103.11 -64.53
C ALA A 24 -37.24 101.67 -64.04
N TRP A 25 -37.52 100.75 -64.96
CA TRP A 25 -37.70 99.33 -64.64
C TRP A 25 -36.41 98.65 -64.17
N SER A 26 -35.25 98.97 -64.77
CA SER A 26 -34.00 98.32 -64.37
C SER A 26 -33.57 98.73 -62.96
N TRP A 27 -33.72 100.01 -62.58
CA TRP A 27 -33.39 100.43 -61.22
C TRP A 27 -34.32 99.85 -60.17
N THR A 28 -35.62 99.73 -60.45
CA THR A 28 -36.58 99.16 -59.50
C THR A 28 -36.33 97.68 -59.27
N VAL A 29 -36.12 96.91 -60.35
CA VAL A 29 -35.79 95.48 -60.25
C VAL A 29 -34.45 95.28 -59.53
N GLY A 30 -33.40 96.02 -59.92
CA GLY A 30 -32.08 95.89 -59.31
C GLY A 30 -32.08 96.18 -57.81
N VAL A 31 -32.65 97.30 -57.37
CA VAL A 31 -32.68 97.65 -55.94
C VAL A 31 -33.52 96.66 -55.12
N SER A 32 -34.62 96.15 -55.68
CA SER A 32 -35.45 95.13 -55.04
C SER A 32 -34.68 93.82 -54.84
N LEU A 33 -33.93 93.39 -55.85
CA LEU A 33 -33.11 92.17 -55.77
C LEU A 33 -31.98 92.30 -54.75
N ALA A 34 -31.30 93.45 -54.71
CA ALA A 34 -30.24 93.73 -53.74
C ALA A 34 -30.75 93.65 -52.29
N ALA A 35 -31.93 94.21 -52.02
CA ALA A 35 -32.53 94.18 -50.70
C ALA A 35 -32.88 92.74 -50.25
N ALA A 36 -33.46 91.94 -51.14
CA ALA A 36 -33.77 90.54 -50.87
C ALA A 36 -32.52 89.71 -50.55
N ILE A 37 -31.48 89.79 -51.38
CA ILE A 37 -30.21 89.06 -51.18
C ILE A 37 -29.56 89.44 -49.84
N THR A 38 -29.56 90.73 -49.50
CA THR A 38 -28.95 91.21 -48.25
C THR A 38 -29.70 90.70 -47.03
N ALA A 39 -31.04 90.70 -47.07
CA ALA A 39 -31.87 90.16 -46.01
C ALA A 39 -31.62 88.64 -45.81
N GLU A 40 -31.62 87.86 -46.89
CA GLU A 40 -31.34 86.42 -46.83
C GLU A 40 -29.94 86.12 -46.28
N LEU A 41 -28.93 86.91 -46.64
CA LEU A 41 -27.58 86.76 -46.11
C LEU A 41 -27.51 87.01 -44.60
N ILE A 42 -28.25 88.01 -44.08
CA ILE A 42 -28.32 88.29 -42.65
C ILE A 42 -29.02 87.15 -41.90
N ASP A 43 -30.14 86.62 -42.42
CA ASP A 43 -30.84 85.48 -41.81
C ASP A 43 -29.99 84.20 -41.81
N PHE A 44 -29.16 84.00 -42.83
CA PHE A 44 -28.22 82.88 -42.91
C PHE A 44 -27.03 83.02 -41.93
N LEU A 45 -26.37 84.18 -41.89
CA LEU A 45 -25.20 84.41 -41.03
C LEU A 45 -25.56 84.40 -39.54
N LEU A 46 -26.67 85.03 -39.17
CA LEU A 46 -27.12 85.12 -37.78
C LEU A 46 -27.99 83.93 -37.35
N ARG A 47 -28.33 83.00 -38.26
CA ARG A 47 -29.21 81.84 -38.04
C ARG A 47 -30.42 82.17 -37.17
N LEU A 48 -31.11 83.28 -37.45
CA LEU A 48 -32.16 83.82 -36.59
C LEU A 48 -33.22 82.74 -36.32
N ARG A 49 -33.34 82.25 -35.08
CA ARG A 49 -34.34 81.23 -34.67
C ARG A 49 -35.67 81.88 -34.27
N SER A 50 -35.66 83.15 -33.87
CA SER A 50 -36.85 83.88 -33.42
C SER A 50 -37.66 84.43 -34.60
N TRP A 51 -38.96 84.11 -34.62
CA TRP A 51 -39.90 84.58 -35.65
C TRP A 51 -40.10 86.11 -35.69
N PRO A 52 -40.01 86.89 -34.59
CA PRO A 52 -40.23 88.33 -34.65
C PRO A 52 -39.15 89.08 -35.43
N LEU A 53 -37.88 88.67 -35.28
CA LEU A 53 -36.76 89.28 -36.01
C LEU A 53 -36.88 89.04 -37.52
N ARG A 54 -37.40 87.87 -37.92
CA ARG A 54 -37.62 87.54 -39.35
C ARG A 54 -38.74 88.38 -39.97
N ILE A 55 -39.81 88.67 -39.22
CA ILE A 55 -40.86 89.58 -39.70
C ILE A 55 -40.29 90.98 -39.95
N LEU A 56 -39.50 91.51 -39.00
CA LEU A 56 -38.86 92.83 -39.15
C LEU A 56 -37.97 92.88 -40.40
N LEU A 57 -37.19 91.83 -40.62
CA LEU A 57 -36.30 91.71 -41.78
C LEU A 57 -37.10 91.69 -43.10
N THR A 58 -38.19 90.92 -43.17
CA THR A 58 -39.05 90.87 -44.35
C THR A 58 -39.76 92.20 -44.61
N ALA A 59 -40.27 92.86 -43.56
CA ALA A 59 -40.89 94.17 -43.66
C ALA A 59 -39.93 95.23 -44.21
N SER A 60 -38.64 95.15 -43.86
CA SER A 60 -37.61 96.05 -44.39
C SER A 60 -37.42 95.91 -45.91
N VAL A 61 -37.47 94.68 -46.44
CA VAL A 61 -37.38 94.43 -47.90
C VAL A 61 -38.59 95.03 -48.61
N VAL A 62 -39.80 94.80 -48.09
CA VAL A 62 -41.03 95.36 -48.66
C VAL A 62 -40.98 96.90 -48.69
N ALA A 63 -40.48 97.53 -47.62
CA ALA A 63 -40.34 98.99 -47.57
C ALA A 63 -39.40 99.53 -48.66
N VAL A 64 -38.28 98.84 -48.93
CA VAL A 64 -37.33 99.22 -49.99
C VAL A 64 -37.95 99.08 -51.39
N VAL A 65 -38.71 98.00 -51.63
CA VAL A 65 -39.41 97.79 -52.91
C VAL A 65 -40.43 98.91 -53.16
N VAL A 66 -41.25 99.24 -52.17
CA VAL A 66 -42.25 100.33 -52.28
C VAL A 66 -41.57 101.67 -52.56
N TRP A 67 -40.47 101.97 -51.86
CA TRP A 67 -39.68 103.17 -52.11
C TRP A 67 -39.12 103.22 -53.53
N ALA A 68 -38.58 102.12 -54.04
CA ALA A 68 -38.04 102.02 -55.40
C ALA A 68 -39.12 102.30 -56.46
N VAL A 69 -40.28 101.66 -56.33
CA VAL A 69 -41.43 101.87 -57.24
C VAL A 69 -41.84 103.34 -57.25
N ARG A 70 -41.96 103.97 -56.07
CA ARG A 70 -42.32 105.39 -55.96
C ARG A 70 -41.28 106.32 -56.59
N ARG A 71 -40.00 105.97 -56.50
CA ARG A 71 -38.88 106.82 -56.93
C ARG A 71 -38.68 106.84 -58.46
N TRP A 72 -38.95 105.73 -59.14
CA TRP A 72 -38.61 105.55 -60.56
C TRP A 72 -39.81 105.19 -61.46
N LEU A 73 -40.70 104.29 -61.03
CA LEU A 73 -41.85 103.86 -61.84
C LEU A 73 -42.98 104.90 -61.86
N VAL A 74 -43.29 105.51 -60.70
CA VAL A 74 -44.37 106.52 -60.61
C VAL A 74 -44.08 107.78 -61.47
N PRO A 75 -42.88 108.39 -61.43
CA PRO A 75 -42.58 109.54 -62.27
C PRO A 75 -42.57 109.23 -63.77
N TRP A 76 -42.15 108.01 -64.15
CA TRP A 76 -42.19 107.56 -65.54
C TRP A 76 -43.62 107.45 -66.07
N TRP A 77 -44.53 106.86 -65.29
CA TRP A 77 -45.94 106.70 -65.69
C TRP A 77 -46.63 108.04 -65.97
N HIS A 78 -46.22 109.12 -65.28
CA HIS A 78 -46.85 110.43 -65.39
C HIS A 78 -46.21 111.36 -66.44
N SER A 79 -45.13 110.97 -67.13
CA SER A 79 -44.47 111.81 -68.15
C SER A 79 -44.95 111.53 -69.57
N SER A 80 -45.67 112.46 -70.22
CA SER A 80 -46.04 112.42 -71.65
C SER A 80 -45.36 113.55 -72.43
N PHE A 81 -44.40 113.23 -73.30
CA PHE A 81 -43.75 114.22 -74.17
C PHE A 81 -44.53 114.38 -75.48
N SER A 82 -44.77 115.63 -75.92
CA SER A 82 -45.36 115.87 -77.25
C SER A 82 -44.26 116.01 -78.32
N ASN A 83 -44.57 115.68 -79.58
CA ASN A 83 -43.59 115.79 -80.68
C ASN A 83 -43.05 117.23 -80.85
N VAL A 84 -43.86 118.25 -80.51
CA VAL A 84 -43.43 119.65 -80.51
C VAL A 84 -42.45 119.95 -79.36
N GLN A 85 -42.65 119.36 -78.17
CA GLN A 85 -41.69 119.48 -77.06
C GLN A 85 -40.36 118.80 -77.37
N VAL A 86 -40.39 117.64 -78.04
CA VAL A 86 -39.18 116.95 -78.52
C VAL A 86 -38.45 117.78 -79.57
N ALA A 87 -39.18 118.39 -80.51
CA ALA A 87 -38.63 119.33 -81.49
C ALA A 87 -37.95 120.53 -80.80
N ARG A 88 -38.61 121.14 -79.81
CA ARG A 88 -38.06 122.27 -79.04
C ARG A 88 -36.81 121.90 -78.23
N ARG A 89 -36.75 120.67 -77.72
CA ARG A 89 -35.56 120.14 -77.02
C ARG A 89 -34.41 119.88 -77.99
N LEU A 90 -34.72 119.41 -79.21
CA LEU A 90 -33.74 119.25 -80.28
C LEU A 90 -33.18 120.61 -80.76
N GLU A 91 -34.02 121.65 -80.81
CA GLU A 91 -33.58 123.03 -81.10
C GLU A 91 -32.64 123.59 -80.03
N GLN A 92 -32.91 123.31 -78.73
CA GLN A 92 -32.00 123.68 -77.64
C GLN A 92 -30.63 123.00 -77.75
N LEU A 93 -30.59 121.77 -78.27
CA LEU A 93 -29.34 121.01 -78.45
C LEU A 93 -28.61 121.40 -79.73
N HIS A 94 -29.33 121.84 -80.77
CA HIS A 94 -28.77 122.27 -82.05
C HIS A 94 -29.27 123.69 -82.38
N PRO A 95 -28.62 124.75 -81.83
CA PRO A 95 -29.09 126.13 -81.95
C PRO A 95 -29.27 126.64 -83.39
N ARG A 96 -28.64 125.97 -84.37
CA ARG A 96 -28.76 126.27 -85.81
C ARG A 96 -30.18 126.14 -86.35
N LEU A 97 -31.04 125.34 -85.71
CA LEU A 97 -32.42 125.13 -86.16
C LEU A 97 -33.36 126.30 -85.79
N GLY A 98 -32.98 127.19 -84.85
CA GLY A 98 -33.83 128.27 -84.37
C GLY A 98 -35.17 127.77 -83.83
N GLU A 99 -36.26 128.54 -83.98
CA GLU A 99 -37.64 128.08 -83.71
C GLU A 99 -38.30 127.43 -84.95
N ARG A 100 -37.50 127.02 -85.94
CA ARG A 100 -38.00 126.60 -87.26
C ARG A 100 -38.44 125.14 -87.27
N LEU A 101 -37.81 124.24 -86.49
CA LEU A 101 -38.17 122.82 -86.45
C LEU A 101 -39.47 122.60 -85.68
N SER A 102 -39.64 123.28 -84.54
CA SER A 102 -40.85 123.24 -83.74
C SER A 102 -42.04 123.89 -84.46
N SER A 103 -41.81 125.01 -85.15
CA SER A 103 -42.82 125.63 -86.02
C SER A 103 -43.16 124.77 -87.23
N ALA A 104 -42.16 124.18 -87.91
CA ALA A 104 -42.40 123.28 -89.04
C ALA A 104 -43.20 122.03 -88.64
N ILE A 105 -42.93 121.45 -87.48
CA ILE A 105 -43.68 120.29 -86.97
C ILE A 105 -45.09 120.69 -86.51
N ALA A 106 -45.26 121.89 -85.94
CA ALA A 106 -46.58 122.43 -85.65
C ALA A 106 -47.39 122.67 -86.94
N PHE A 107 -46.79 123.24 -87.99
CA PHE A 107 -47.43 123.45 -89.29
C PHE A 107 -47.75 122.13 -90.01
N LEU A 108 -46.87 121.11 -89.94
CA LEU A 108 -47.13 119.79 -90.52
C LEU A 108 -48.27 119.04 -89.82
N GLN A 109 -48.57 119.36 -88.56
CA GLN A 109 -49.70 118.79 -87.82
C GLN A 109 -51.04 119.50 -88.11
N GLN A 110 -51.08 120.56 -88.93
CA GLN A 110 -52.28 121.34 -89.28
C GLN A 110 -52.86 120.95 -90.65
N ALA A 111 -54.19 121.09 -90.83
CA ALA A 111 -54.90 120.72 -92.06
C ALA A 111 -54.64 121.69 -93.24
N THR A 112 -54.62 121.18 -94.48
CA THR A 112 -54.09 121.91 -95.66
C THR A 112 -55.08 122.89 -96.31
N ASP A 113 -56.36 122.90 -95.94
CA ASP A 113 -57.43 123.67 -96.63
C ASP A 113 -57.98 124.89 -95.84
N ASP A 114 -57.30 125.37 -94.79
CA ASP A 114 -57.79 126.53 -94.01
C ASP A 114 -57.28 127.88 -94.58
N PRO A 115 -58.14 128.75 -95.15
CA PRO A 115 -57.73 130.01 -95.77
C PRO A 115 -57.36 131.13 -94.78
N ARG A 116 -57.46 130.92 -93.46
CA ARG A 116 -57.24 131.98 -92.44
C ARG A 116 -55.77 132.23 -92.06
N GLU A 117 -54.82 131.42 -92.52
CA GLU A 117 -53.48 131.41 -91.94
C GLU A 117 -52.32 131.56 -92.96
N GLY A 118 -52.45 132.52 -93.87
CA GLY A 118 -51.35 132.95 -94.74
C GLY A 118 -51.04 131.98 -95.88
N SER A 119 -50.12 132.41 -96.75
CA SER A 119 -49.80 131.69 -97.99
C SER A 119 -49.28 130.27 -97.72
N LEU A 120 -49.91 129.28 -98.38
CA LEU A 120 -49.44 127.89 -98.40
C LEU A 120 -47.97 127.80 -98.84
N GLU A 121 -47.54 128.64 -99.77
CA GLU A 121 -46.16 128.69 -100.25
C GLU A 121 -45.17 129.07 -99.14
N LEU A 122 -45.54 129.99 -98.24
CA LEU A 122 -44.68 130.38 -97.12
C LEU A 122 -44.57 129.28 -96.06
N ARG A 123 -45.64 128.52 -95.78
CA ARG A 123 -45.58 127.38 -94.87
C ARG A 123 -44.70 126.27 -95.42
N TYR A 124 -44.84 125.95 -96.72
CA TYR A 124 -43.95 125.01 -97.37
C TYR A 124 -42.50 125.52 -97.39
N ALA A 125 -42.27 126.82 -97.54
CA ALA A 125 -40.94 127.39 -97.47
C ALA A 125 -40.31 127.19 -96.08
N VAL A 126 -41.05 127.43 -94.99
CA VAL A 126 -40.54 127.19 -93.62
C VAL A 126 -40.30 125.70 -93.36
N VAL A 127 -41.19 124.82 -93.83
CA VAL A 127 -41.00 123.37 -93.71
C VAL A 127 -39.78 122.90 -94.54
N ALA A 128 -39.62 123.39 -95.77
CA ALA A 128 -38.49 123.05 -96.64
C ALA A 128 -37.16 123.62 -96.12
N ASP A 129 -37.18 124.82 -95.52
CA ASP A 129 -36.00 125.44 -94.88
C ASP A 129 -35.63 124.69 -93.58
N ALA A 130 -36.62 124.27 -92.79
CA ALA A 130 -36.38 123.41 -91.64
C ALA A 130 -35.86 122.02 -92.07
N GLU A 131 -36.37 121.46 -93.17
CA GLU A 131 -35.94 120.16 -93.70
C GLU A 131 -34.53 120.20 -94.27
N SER A 132 -34.14 121.27 -94.97
CA SER A 132 -32.78 121.44 -95.50
C SER A 132 -31.74 121.55 -94.38
N ILE A 133 -32.02 122.34 -93.34
CA ILE A 133 -31.13 122.49 -92.18
C ILE A 133 -31.11 121.20 -91.34
N ALA A 134 -32.24 120.49 -91.22
CA ALA A 134 -32.35 119.23 -90.48
C ALA A 134 -31.76 118.02 -91.24
N ALA A 135 -31.56 118.10 -92.55
CA ALA A 135 -30.91 117.05 -93.33
C ALA A 135 -29.42 116.91 -92.98
N ASP A 136 -28.75 118.03 -92.71
CA ASP A 136 -27.31 118.09 -92.41
C ASP A 136 -26.96 117.85 -90.93
N LEU A 137 -27.97 117.69 -90.05
CA LEU A 137 -27.78 117.48 -88.62
C LEU A 137 -28.06 116.03 -88.18
N PRO A 138 -27.15 115.38 -87.42
CA PRO A 138 -27.33 114.01 -86.93
C PRO A 138 -28.27 113.96 -85.71
N LEU A 139 -29.57 114.15 -85.94
CA LEU A 139 -30.61 114.23 -84.90
C LEU A 139 -30.69 112.97 -84.02
N GLU A 140 -30.38 111.79 -84.57
CA GLU A 140 -30.40 110.48 -83.88
C GLU A 140 -29.34 110.35 -82.77
N SER A 141 -28.24 111.11 -82.83
CA SER A 141 -27.16 111.06 -81.83
C SER A 141 -27.46 111.86 -80.55
N SER A 142 -28.62 112.53 -80.50
CA SER A 142 -28.98 113.47 -79.43
C SER A 142 -29.55 112.79 -78.16
N ILE A 143 -29.74 111.47 -78.15
CA ILE A 143 -30.25 110.70 -76.99
C ILE A 143 -29.11 109.97 -76.27
N ASP A 144 -28.83 110.32 -75.01
CA ASP A 144 -27.87 109.58 -74.19
C ASP A 144 -28.48 108.28 -73.62
N ARG A 145 -28.00 107.13 -74.10
CA ARG A 145 -28.43 105.78 -73.65
C ARG A 145 -27.61 105.23 -72.49
N ARG A 146 -26.52 105.90 -72.06
CA ARG A 146 -25.64 105.45 -70.97
C ARG A 146 -26.36 105.20 -69.63
N PRO A 147 -27.30 106.06 -69.15
CA PRO A 147 -27.98 105.80 -67.89
C PRO A 147 -28.85 104.53 -67.94
N ALA A 148 -29.49 104.23 -69.08
CA ALA A 148 -30.25 102.98 -69.27
C ALA A 148 -29.34 101.76 -69.22
N ARG A 149 -28.20 101.81 -69.90
CA ARG A 149 -27.22 100.70 -69.89
C ARG A 149 -26.64 100.45 -68.51
N ARG A 150 -26.33 101.50 -67.72
CA ARG A 150 -25.83 101.34 -66.34
C ARG A 150 -26.89 100.74 -65.41
N ALA A 151 -28.13 101.20 -65.51
CA ALA A 151 -29.24 100.65 -64.73
C ALA A 151 -29.47 99.17 -65.06
N LEU A 152 -29.48 98.84 -66.35
CA LEU A 152 -29.64 97.47 -66.83
C LEU A 152 -28.47 96.58 -66.39
N ALA A 153 -27.23 97.05 -66.52
CA ALA A 153 -26.05 96.30 -66.07
C ALA A 153 -26.09 96.00 -64.56
N PHE A 154 -26.56 96.95 -63.74
CA PHE A 154 -26.73 96.75 -62.31
C PHE A 154 -27.79 95.68 -62.00
N ALA A 155 -28.96 95.75 -62.64
CA ALA A 155 -30.02 94.75 -62.47
C ALA A 155 -29.59 93.36 -62.92
N VAL A 156 -28.90 93.26 -64.07
CA VAL A 156 -28.37 92.00 -64.60
C VAL A 156 -27.28 91.42 -63.70
N ALA A 157 -26.36 92.25 -63.18
CA ALA A 157 -25.33 91.78 -62.25
C ALA A 157 -25.92 91.16 -60.98
N LEU A 158 -26.96 91.78 -60.42
CA LEU A 158 -27.66 91.24 -59.25
C LEU A 158 -28.45 89.98 -59.58
N ALA A 159 -29.09 89.91 -60.75
CA ALA A 159 -29.78 88.70 -61.20
C ALA A 159 -28.81 87.52 -61.38
N ILE A 160 -27.63 87.77 -61.94
CA ILE A 160 -26.56 86.76 -62.06
C ILE A 160 -26.05 86.33 -60.68
N ALA A 161 -25.87 87.28 -59.74
CA ALA A 161 -25.44 86.96 -58.38
C ALA A 161 -26.48 86.07 -57.64
N ALA A 162 -27.77 86.40 -57.75
CA ALA A 162 -28.84 85.56 -57.19
C ALA A 162 -28.85 84.16 -57.82
N LEU A 163 -28.70 84.06 -59.13
CA LEU A 163 -28.64 82.77 -59.84
C LEU A 163 -27.41 81.94 -59.43
N ALA A 164 -26.25 82.57 -59.27
CA ALA A 164 -25.02 81.91 -58.84
C ALA A 164 -25.15 81.35 -57.41
N ILE A 165 -25.77 82.11 -56.50
CA ILE A 165 -26.06 81.64 -55.12
C ILE A 165 -27.04 80.46 -55.16
N GLY A 166 -28.11 80.55 -55.96
CA GLY A 166 -29.09 79.49 -56.12
C GLY A 166 -28.51 78.19 -56.72
N LEU A 167 -27.56 78.29 -57.63
CA LEU A 167 -26.86 77.13 -58.20
C LEU A 167 -25.82 76.54 -57.24
N TRP A 168 -25.14 77.36 -56.43
CA TRP A 168 -24.13 76.88 -55.50
C TRP A 168 -24.73 76.12 -54.32
N GLN A 169 -25.86 76.60 -53.77
CA GLN A 169 -26.55 75.94 -52.67
C GLN A 169 -28.07 75.88 -52.89
N PRO A 170 -28.56 74.95 -53.74
CA PRO A 170 -29.96 74.94 -54.16
C PRO A 170 -30.95 74.71 -53.00
N THR A 171 -30.60 73.86 -52.04
CA THR A 171 -31.44 73.56 -50.88
C THR A 171 -31.50 74.71 -49.88
N ASN A 172 -30.37 75.38 -49.62
CA ASN A 172 -30.31 76.51 -48.68
C ASN A 172 -30.92 77.78 -49.28
N PHE A 173 -30.71 78.02 -50.57
CA PHE A 173 -31.36 79.12 -51.31
C PHE A 173 -32.88 78.96 -51.31
N GLY A 174 -33.39 77.76 -51.58
CA GLY A 174 -34.83 77.48 -51.50
C GLY A 174 -35.42 77.71 -50.10
N ARG A 175 -34.68 77.36 -49.04
CA ARG A 175 -35.11 77.63 -47.65
C ARG A 175 -35.04 79.12 -47.29
N ALA A 176 -34.02 79.85 -47.75
CA ALA A 176 -33.90 81.29 -47.55
C ALA A 176 -35.08 82.04 -48.18
N LEU A 177 -35.40 81.70 -49.43
CA LEU A 177 -36.49 82.32 -50.17
C LEU A 177 -37.86 81.98 -49.55
N ALA A 178 -38.06 80.73 -49.12
CA ALA A 178 -39.25 80.32 -48.38
C ALA A 178 -39.41 81.08 -47.04
N ARG A 179 -38.30 81.41 -46.36
CA ARG A 179 -38.31 82.18 -45.11
C ARG A 179 -38.57 83.67 -45.34
N LEU A 180 -38.17 84.23 -46.49
CA LEU A 180 -38.50 85.61 -46.87
C LEU A 180 -40.01 85.75 -47.16
N VAL A 181 -40.62 84.76 -47.83
CA VAL A 181 -42.05 84.78 -48.17
C VAL A 181 -42.92 84.37 -46.97
N TRP A 182 -42.44 83.49 -46.12
CA TRP A 182 -43.16 82.95 -44.96
C TRP A 182 -42.32 83.02 -43.68
N PRO A 183 -42.15 84.21 -43.05
CA PRO A 183 -41.20 84.42 -41.96
C PRO A 183 -41.54 83.69 -40.65
N VAL A 184 -42.82 83.37 -40.42
CA VAL A 184 -43.28 82.72 -39.19
C VAL A 184 -43.10 81.21 -39.23
N GLY A 185 -43.40 80.55 -40.36
CA GLY A 185 -43.36 79.09 -40.49
C GLY A 185 -42.29 78.57 -41.45
N GLY A 186 -41.33 79.40 -41.85
CA GLY A 186 -40.28 78.99 -42.77
C GLY A 186 -39.39 77.88 -42.18
N PRO A 187 -38.88 76.96 -43.02
CA PRO A 187 -38.08 75.81 -42.57
C PRO A 187 -36.85 76.24 -41.76
N MET A 188 -36.55 75.50 -40.68
CA MET A 188 -35.36 75.77 -39.87
C MET A 188 -34.08 75.46 -40.64
N TRP A 189 -33.00 76.19 -40.31
CA TRP A 189 -31.68 75.84 -40.80
C TRP A 189 -31.27 74.50 -40.16
N PRO A 190 -30.62 73.58 -40.91
CA PRO A 190 -30.21 72.29 -40.34
C PRO A 190 -29.18 72.50 -39.21
N PRO A 191 -29.32 71.74 -38.08
CA PRO A 191 -28.40 71.84 -36.95
C PRO A 191 -27.00 71.33 -37.35
N ARG A 192 -25.96 71.87 -36.70
CA ARG A 192 -24.56 71.48 -36.95
C ARG A 192 -24.21 70.19 -36.23
N ASN A 193 -24.70 70.03 -35.02
CA ASN A 193 -24.44 68.87 -34.19
C ASN A 193 -25.70 67.99 -34.15
N GLN A 194 -25.54 66.68 -34.28
CA GLN A 194 -26.64 65.73 -34.14
C GLN A 194 -26.22 64.62 -33.18
N LEU A 195 -26.62 64.77 -31.92
CA LEU A 195 -26.17 63.93 -30.82
C LEU A 195 -26.98 62.64 -30.78
N GLU A 196 -26.28 61.51 -30.76
CA GLU A 196 -26.88 60.17 -30.68
C GLU A 196 -26.31 59.44 -29.45
N LEU A 197 -27.20 58.96 -28.58
CA LEU A 197 -26.82 58.15 -27.42
C LEU A 197 -26.47 56.74 -27.89
N VAL A 198 -25.20 56.34 -27.75
CA VAL A 198 -24.71 55.00 -28.11
C VAL A 198 -25.04 54.01 -26.99
N THR A 199 -24.90 54.45 -25.73
CA THR A 199 -25.22 53.63 -24.56
C THR A 199 -26.12 54.43 -23.63
N ALA A 200 -27.37 53.99 -23.47
CA ALA A 200 -28.40 54.63 -22.65
C ALA A 200 -29.06 53.60 -21.71
N PRO A 201 -28.44 53.27 -20.57
CA PRO A 201 -29.01 52.31 -19.63
C PRO A 201 -30.29 52.88 -18.99
N THR A 202 -31.32 52.03 -18.90
CA THR A 202 -32.64 52.32 -18.31
C THR A 202 -32.86 51.61 -16.96
N ALA A 203 -32.08 50.57 -16.67
CA ALA A 203 -32.04 49.91 -15.37
C ALA A 203 -30.61 49.56 -14.98
N VAL A 204 -30.23 49.79 -13.73
CA VAL A 204 -28.92 49.45 -13.15
C VAL A 204 -29.14 48.83 -11.77
N ALA A 205 -28.34 47.83 -11.39
CA ALA A 205 -28.48 47.21 -10.09
C ALA A 205 -28.00 48.15 -8.96
N LEU A 206 -28.58 48.01 -7.77
CA LEU A 206 -28.20 48.80 -6.59
C LEU A 206 -26.68 48.71 -6.32
N GLY A 207 -25.96 49.83 -6.42
CA GLY A 207 -24.52 49.93 -6.16
C GLY A 207 -23.61 49.76 -7.39
N GLU A 208 -24.16 49.44 -8.57
CA GLU A 208 -23.37 49.35 -9.82
C GLU A 208 -23.10 50.73 -10.45
N SER A 209 -22.08 50.78 -11.32
CA SER A 209 -21.68 52.01 -11.99
C SER A 209 -22.55 52.32 -13.21
N PHE A 210 -23.06 53.54 -13.30
CA PHE A 210 -23.82 54.03 -14.44
C PHE A 210 -22.91 54.75 -15.43
N GLU A 211 -22.94 54.38 -16.71
CA GLU A 211 -22.17 55.01 -17.78
C GLU A 211 -23.06 55.34 -18.98
N VAL A 212 -22.97 56.59 -19.46
CA VAL A 212 -23.64 57.07 -20.67
C VAL A 212 -22.59 57.47 -21.69
N GLN A 213 -22.73 57.00 -22.92
CA GLN A 213 -21.87 57.33 -24.05
C GLN A 213 -22.69 57.95 -25.18
N LEU A 214 -22.16 59.00 -25.81
CA LEU A 214 -22.77 59.61 -26.99
C LEU A 214 -21.73 59.94 -28.05
N ILE A 215 -22.21 60.01 -29.29
CA ILE A 215 -21.45 60.43 -30.47
C ILE A 215 -22.21 61.53 -31.20
N ASP A 216 -21.49 62.35 -31.96
CA ASP A 216 -22.12 63.25 -32.93
C ASP A 216 -22.07 62.59 -34.32
N ARG A 217 -23.22 62.41 -34.96
CA ARG A 217 -23.33 61.86 -36.32
C ARG A 217 -22.56 62.67 -37.36
N ASN A 218 -22.41 63.97 -37.13
CA ASN A 218 -21.70 64.88 -38.03
C ASN A 218 -20.20 64.98 -37.71
N GLY A 219 -19.70 64.18 -36.76
CA GLY A 219 -18.29 64.01 -36.46
C GLY A 219 -17.61 65.14 -35.68
N HIS A 220 -18.35 66.20 -35.31
CA HIS A 220 -17.82 67.36 -34.60
C HIS A 220 -18.43 67.45 -33.20
N LEU A 221 -17.76 66.85 -32.21
CA LEU A 221 -18.27 66.82 -30.84
C LEU A 221 -18.31 68.24 -30.23
N PRO A 222 -19.44 68.65 -29.64
CA PRO A 222 -19.53 69.93 -28.93
C PRO A 222 -18.74 69.91 -27.62
N ASP A 223 -17.92 70.94 -27.39
CA ASP A 223 -17.17 71.12 -26.14
C ASP A 223 -18.08 71.44 -24.93
N ASP A 224 -19.33 71.84 -25.17
CA ASP A 224 -20.30 72.27 -24.17
C ASP A 224 -21.41 71.22 -23.89
N ALA A 225 -21.20 69.96 -24.29
CA ALA A 225 -22.15 68.89 -24.02
C ALA A 225 -22.30 68.64 -22.50
N THR A 226 -23.53 68.75 -22.01
CA THR A 226 -23.88 68.55 -20.60
C THR A 226 -24.97 67.51 -20.42
N ILE A 227 -24.82 66.67 -19.40
CA ILE A 227 -25.86 65.77 -18.91
C ILE A 227 -26.54 66.40 -17.70
N THR A 228 -27.86 66.48 -17.72
CA THR A 228 -28.68 66.93 -16.60
C THR A 228 -29.30 65.71 -15.93
N LEU A 229 -29.03 65.52 -14.64
CA LEU A 229 -29.57 64.47 -13.79
C LEU A 229 -30.61 65.07 -12.85
N GLN A 230 -31.77 64.43 -12.71
CA GLN A 230 -32.86 64.84 -11.83
C GLN A 230 -33.22 63.69 -10.89
N PHE A 231 -33.01 63.90 -9.60
CA PHE A 231 -33.35 62.95 -8.54
C PHE A 231 -34.64 63.43 -7.85
N ASP A 232 -35.61 62.56 -7.65
CA ASP A 232 -36.90 62.92 -7.04
C ASP A 232 -36.97 62.67 -5.50
N GLU A 233 -36.08 61.84 -4.91
CA GLU A 233 -36.02 61.57 -3.45
C GLU A 233 -34.57 61.54 -2.90
N PRO A 234 -34.29 61.95 -1.64
CA PRO A 234 -35.20 62.49 -0.61
C PRO A 234 -35.49 64.01 -0.74
N ALA A 235 -34.88 64.70 -1.71
CA ALA A 235 -35.21 66.07 -2.09
C ALA A 235 -34.98 66.27 -3.59
N ARG A 236 -35.86 67.02 -4.26
CA ARG A 236 -35.80 67.22 -5.71
C ARG A 236 -34.57 68.04 -6.09
N ARG A 237 -33.50 67.36 -6.51
CA ARG A 237 -32.24 67.99 -6.92
C ARG A 237 -32.00 67.77 -8.40
N THR A 238 -31.55 68.83 -9.07
CA THR A 238 -31.12 68.77 -10.47
C THR A 238 -29.64 69.10 -10.51
N GLU A 239 -28.85 68.17 -11.04
CA GLU A 239 -27.41 68.33 -11.19
C GLU A 239 -27.08 68.39 -12.68
N ARG A 240 -26.18 69.28 -13.07
CA ARG A 240 -25.71 69.37 -14.45
C ARG A 240 -24.21 69.14 -14.48
N HIS A 241 -23.80 68.13 -15.23
CA HIS A 241 -22.41 67.72 -15.36
C HIS A 241 -21.95 67.83 -16.81
N LEU A 242 -20.71 68.26 -17.02
CA LEU A 242 -20.08 68.26 -18.33
C LEU A 242 -19.69 66.83 -18.72
N LEU A 243 -20.00 66.42 -19.94
CA LEU A 243 -19.52 65.14 -20.45
C LEU A 243 -18.03 65.23 -20.77
N GLN A 244 -17.29 64.16 -20.50
CA GLN A 244 -15.86 64.11 -20.77
C GLN A 244 -15.61 63.47 -22.13
N GLN A 245 -14.81 64.13 -22.98
CA GLN A 245 -14.44 63.58 -24.27
C GLN A 245 -13.39 62.47 -24.09
N ARG A 246 -13.71 61.26 -24.56
CA ARG A 246 -12.78 60.14 -24.68
C ARG A 246 -12.78 59.66 -26.13
N GLY A 247 -11.81 60.14 -26.90
CA GLY A 247 -11.70 59.87 -28.33
C GLY A 247 -12.85 60.49 -29.12
N GLU A 248 -13.54 59.67 -29.92
CA GLU A 248 -14.71 60.08 -30.73
C GLU A 248 -16.04 60.03 -29.95
N LYS A 249 -16.00 59.80 -28.63
CA LYS A 249 -17.20 59.70 -27.78
C LYS A 249 -17.14 60.69 -26.61
N LEU A 250 -18.30 61.18 -26.22
CA LEU A 250 -18.49 61.89 -24.95
C LEU A 250 -19.07 60.92 -23.92
N VAL A 251 -18.44 60.83 -22.76
CA VAL A 251 -18.73 59.82 -21.73
C VAL A 251 -18.98 60.48 -20.38
N PHE A 252 -19.98 60.00 -19.67
CA PHE A 252 -20.25 60.36 -18.27
C PHE A 252 -20.47 59.10 -17.44
N ARG A 253 -19.79 59.01 -16.28
CA ARG A 253 -19.83 57.83 -15.41
C ARG A 253 -20.05 58.20 -13.94
N ILE A 254 -20.93 57.47 -13.27
CA ILE A 254 -21.12 57.46 -11.81
C ILE A 254 -20.67 56.09 -11.29
N GLU A 255 -19.85 56.05 -10.26
CA GLU A 255 -19.26 54.78 -9.78
C GLU A 255 -20.24 53.88 -9.03
N GLN A 256 -21.18 54.44 -8.27
CA GLN A 256 -22.18 53.68 -7.51
C GLN A 256 -23.54 54.39 -7.53
N VAL A 257 -24.55 53.72 -8.10
CA VAL A 257 -25.93 54.23 -8.12
C VAL A 257 -26.74 53.63 -6.97
N LEU A 258 -27.17 54.49 -6.04
CA LEU A 258 -27.95 54.08 -4.86
C LEU A 258 -29.46 54.31 -5.02
N THR A 259 -29.87 55.29 -5.84
CA THR A 259 -31.27 55.65 -6.07
C THR A 259 -31.53 55.93 -7.54
N GLY A 260 -32.75 55.70 -8.00
CA GLY A 260 -33.17 55.98 -9.38
C GLY A 260 -33.23 57.47 -9.68
N PHE A 261 -32.94 57.86 -10.92
CA PHE A 261 -32.95 59.26 -11.37
C PHE A 261 -33.28 59.37 -12.86
N ARG A 262 -33.72 60.55 -13.29
CA ARG A 262 -33.94 60.86 -14.71
C ARG A 262 -32.75 61.61 -15.27
N TYR A 263 -32.35 61.33 -16.50
CA TYR A 263 -31.26 62.04 -17.15
C TYR A 263 -31.60 62.47 -18.57
N ARG A 264 -31.03 63.58 -19.01
CA ARG A 264 -31.10 64.08 -20.39
C ARG A 264 -29.79 64.75 -20.76
N VAL A 265 -29.36 64.57 -22.01
CA VAL A 265 -28.15 65.19 -22.54
C VAL A 265 -28.49 66.31 -23.51
N THR A 266 -27.75 67.41 -23.46
CA THR A 266 -27.87 68.57 -24.36
C THR A 266 -26.48 69.09 -24.71
N GLY A 267 -26.21 69.45 -25.97
CA GLY A 267 -24.90 69.97 -26.38
C GLY A 267 -24.92 70.66 -27.74
N GLY A 268 -24.10 71.69 -27.92
CA GLY A 268 -24.09 72.53 -29.13
C GLY A 268 -25.45 73.13 -29.45
N ASP A 269 -25.92 72.91 -30.70
CA ASP A 269 -27.22 73.39 -31.20
C ASP A 269 -28.32 72.31 -31.23
N ASP A 270 -28.09 71.14 -30.62
CA ASP A 270 -29.04 70.03 -30.51
C ASP A 270 -29.65 69.92 -29.10
N ASP A 271 -30.96 70.22 -29.02
CA ASP A 271 -31.80 70.08 -27.83
C ASP A 271 -32.85 68.97 -27.95
N SER A 272 -32.73 68.11 -28.96
CA SER A 272 -33.79 67.17 -29.36
C SER A 272 -33.84 65.86 -28.55
N LEU A 273 -32.83 65.57 -27.72
CA LEU A 273 -32.77 64.33 -26.95
C LEU A 273 -33.82 64.30 -25.80
N PRO A 274 -34.62 63.21 -25.68
CA PRO A 274 -35.66 63.09 -24.66
C PRO A 274 -35.09 62.79 -23.26
N TRP A 275 -35.92 62.90 -22.23
CA TRP A 275 -35.59 62.44 -20.88
C TRP A 275 -35.63 60.91 -20.80
N HIS A 276 -34.61 60.32 -20.18
CA HIS A 276 -34.52 58.89 -19.90
C HIS A 276 -34.63 58.66 -18.39
N GLU A 277 -35.41 57.66 -17.97
CA GLU A 277 -35.60 57.30 -16.56
C GLU A 277 -34.73 56.08 -16.22
N LEU A 278 -33.91 56.19 -15.19
CA LEU A 278 -33.07 55.11 -14.67
C LEU A 278 -33.72 54.52 -13.41
N GLN A 279 -34.11 53.25 -13.48
CA GLN A 279 -34.63 52.48 -12.34
C GLN A 279 -33.52 51.66 -11.68
N VAL A 280 -33.54 51.60 -10.34
CA VAL A 280 -32.62 50.77 -9.57
C VAL A 280 -33.32 49.47 -9.19
N VAL A 281 -32.84 48.34 -9.70
CA VAL A 281 -33.42 47.01 -9.47
C VAL A 281 -32.55 46.24 -8.47
N GLN A 282 -33.17 45.48 -7.57
CA GLN A 282 -32.45 44.61 -6.64
C GLN A 282 -32.22 43.23 -7.28
N PRO A 283 -30.97 42.75 -7.38
CA PRO A 283 -30.68 41.45 -7.98
C PRO A 283 -31.26 40.28 -7.15
N PRO A 284 -31.71 39.18 -7.80
CA PRO A 284 -32.00 37.94 -7.11
C PRO A 284 -30.73 37.39 -6.45
N LYS A 285 -30.87 36.83 -5.25
CA LYS A 285 -29.79 36.22 -4.47
C LYS A 285 -30.08 34.76 -4.21
N LEU A 286 -29.03 33.96 -4.27
CA LEU A 286 -29.07 32.56 -3.88
C LEU A 286 -29.16 32.47 -2.35
N THR A 287 -30.20 31.79 -1.86
CA THR A 287 -30.44 31.62 -0.42
C THR A 287 -29.90 30.28 0.07
N ASP A 288 -30.06 29.24 -0.74
CA ASP A 288 -29.62 27.89 -0.40
C ASP A 288 -29.07 27.20 -1.65
N LEU A 289 -28.00 26.43 -1.48
CA LEU A 289 -27.31 25.69 -2.55
C LEU A 289 -26.89 24.33 -2.02
N VAL A 290 -27.49 23.29 -2.58
CA VAL A 290 -27.20 21.90 -2.25
C VAL A 290 -26.57 21.23 -3.46
N SER A 291 -25.38 20.68 -3.28
CA SER A 291 -24.71 19.83 -4.26
C SER A 291 -24.86 18.37 -3.83
N ALA A 292 -25.51 17.54 -4.65
CA ALA A 292 -25.61 16.11 -4.44
C ALA A 292 -24.64 15.39 -5.38
N THR A 293 -23.70 14.65 -4.81
CA THR A 293 -22.72 13.86 -5.56
C THR A 293 -23.08 12.39 -5.48
N GLU A 294 -23.29 11.77 -6.64
CA GLU A 294 -23.48 10.33 -6.77
C GLU A 294 -22.22 9.70 -7.37
N PRO A 295 -21.43 8.98 -6.54
CA PRO A 295 -20.18 8.39 -7.00
C PRO A 295 -20.44 7.15 -7.88
N PRO A 296 -19.47 6.76 -8.74
CA PRO A 296 -19.65 5.60 -9.61
C PRO A 296 -19.71 4.30 -8.81
N ALA A 297 -20.47 3.31 -9.31
CA ALA A 297 -20.79 2.07 -8.59
C ALA A 297 -19.55 1.26 -8.15
N TYR A 298 -18.43 1.35 -8.87
CA TYR A 298 -17.19 0.64 -8.53
C TYR A 298 -16.47 1.22 -7.30
N SER A 299 -16.74 2.48 -6.93
CA SER A 299 -16.02 3.17 -5.84
C SER A 299 -16.50 2.75 -4.44
N GLY A 300 -17.70 2.20 -4.30
CA GLY A 300 -18.29 1.88 -2.99
C GLY A 300 -18.55 3.10 -2.08
N LEU A 301 -18.34 4.33 -2.57
CA LEU A 301 -18.55 5.55 -1.83
C LEU A 301 -20.05 5.81 -1.62
N LYS A 302 -20.41 6.32 -0.44
CA LYS A 302 -21.79 6.74 -0.17
C LYS A 302 -22.10 8.06 -0.88
N PRO A 303 -23.32 8.25 -1.40
CA PRO A 303 -23.75 9.55 -1.92
C PRO A 303 -23.63 10.64 -0.85
N GLU A 304 -23.05 11.77 -1.22
CA GLU A 304 -22.81 12.89 -0.31
C GLU A 304 -23.61 14.11 -0.76
N ARG A 305 -24.16 14.85 0.21
CA ARG A 305 -24.79 16.15 -0.02
C ARG A 305 -23.94 17.23 0.63
N GLY A 306 -23.39 18.12 -0.18
CA GLY A 306 -22.53 19.22 0.22
C GLY A 306 -23.13 20.59 -0.09
N GLY A 307 -22.33 21.62 0.21
CA GLY A 307 -22.62 23.01 -0.12
C GLY A 307 -21.77 23.48 -1.29
N ARG A 308 -20.92 24.50 -1.06
CA ARG A 308 -20.08 25.14 -2.09
C ARG A 308 -18.72 24.50 -2.35
N LEU A 309 -18.24 23.61 -1.47
CA LEU A 309 -17.02 22.84 -1.70
C LEU A 309 -17.41 21.40 -1.98
N VAL A 310 -17.15 20.93 -3.19
CA VAL A 310 -17.47 19.56 -3.62
C VAL A 310 -16.18 18.85 -3.94
N LYS A 311 -15.86 17.84 -3.14
CA LYS A 311 -14.78 16.90 -3.41
C LYS A 311 -15.39 15.64 -3.98
N MET A 312 -14.97 15.25 -5.17
CA MET A 312 -15.54 14.08 -5.84
C MET A 312 -14.51 13.32 -6.65
N LEU A 313 -14.75 12.02 -6.83
CA LEU A 313 -13.94 11.17 -7.69
C LEU A 313 -14.27 11.47 -9.15
N ALA A 314 -13.27 11.44 -10.03
CA ALA A 314 -13.48 11.52 -11.47
C ALA A 314 -14.52 10.48 -11.95
N GLY A 315 -15.49 10.89 -12.76
CA GLY A 315 -16.59 10.02 -13.23
C GLY A 315 -17.82 9.98 -12.32
N SER A 316 -17.78 10.65 -11.15
CA SER A 316 -18.97 10.86 -10.31
C SER A 316 -19.96 11.82 -10.96
N GLN A 317 -21.25 11.61 -10.69
CA GLN A 317 -22.33 12.45 -11.20
C GLN A 317 -22.65 13.56 -10.21
N LEU A 318 -22.64 14.81 -10.67
CA LEU A 318 -22.95 15.99 -9.85
C LEU A 318 -24.34 16.53 -10.20
N MET A 319 -25.19 16.66 -9.19
CA MET A 319 -26.43 17.42 -9.26
C MET A 319 -26.35 18.63 -8.34
N ILE A 320 -26.78 19.78 -8.84
CA ILE A 320 -26.80 21.05 -8.14
C ILE A 320 -28.25 21.50 -8.07
N GLU A 321 -28.74 21.73 -6.86
CA GLU A 321 -30.05 22.29 -6.58
C GLU A 321 -29.88 23.60 -5.84
N GLY A 322 -30.58 24.65 -6.27
CA GLY A 322 -30.50 25.97 -5.65
C GLY A 322 -31.87 26.63 -5.48
N ARG A 323 -31.99 27.44 -4.43
CA ARG A 323 -33.17 28.27 -4.15
C ARG A 323 -32.83 29.75 -4.17
N LEU A 324 -33.70 30.54 -4.78
CA LEU A 324 -33.57 31.98 -4.98
C LEU A 324 -34.57 32.73 -4.09
N ASP A 325 -34.19 33.91 -3.60
CA ASP A 325 -35.10 34.78 -2.84
C ASP A 325 -36.16 35.47 -3.71
N ARG A 326 -35.92 35.57 -5.03
CA ARG A 326 -36.77 36.22 -6.03
C ARG A 326 -36.73 35.45 -7.36
N ALA A 327 -37.78 35.59 -8.17
CA ALA A 327 -37.92 34.88 -9.43
C ALA A 327 -36.83 35.30 -10.44
N ALA A 328 -36.14 34.33 -11.04
CA ALA A 328 -35.16 34.56 -12.10
C ALA A 328 -35.71 34.18 -13.48
N SER A 329 -35.24 34.84 -14.54
CA SER A 329 -35.62 34.53 -15.93
C SER A 329 -34.77 33.42 -16.53
N ALA A 330 -33.49 33.37 -16.17
CA ALA A 330 -32.56 32.30 -16.51
C ALA A 330 -31.46 32.17 -15.45
N VAL A 331 -30.99 30.94 -15.23
CA VAL A 331 -29.81 30.65 -14.42
C VAL A 331 -28.77 30.01 -15.33
N ARG A 332 -27.54 30.52 -15.32
CA ARG A 332 -26.46 30.02 -16.17
C ARG A 332 -25.26 29.64 -15.31
N LEU A 333 -24.65 28.50 -15.61
CA LEU A 333 -23.35 28.14 -15.04
C LEU A 333 -22.26 28.70 -15.96
N GLN A 334 -21.24 29.33 -15.38
CA GLN A 334 -20.05 29.78 -16.09
C GLN A 334 -18.79 29.21 -15.44
N THR A 335 -17.76 28.97 -16.27
CA THR A 335 -16.41 28.62 -15.85
C THR A 335 -15.40 29.48 -16.60
N ALA A 336 -14.22 29.67 -16.01
CA ALA A 336 -13.13 30.43 -16.63
C ALA A 336 -12.52 29.68 -17.83
N THR A 337 -12.70 28.37 -17.88
CA THR A 337 -12.11 27.45 -18.86
C THR A 337 -12.90 27.35 -20.17
N LYS A 338 -14.08 28.00 -20.29
CA LYS A 338 -15.00 27.92 -21.46
C LYS A 338 -15.39 26.49 -21.86
N GLU A 339 -15.26 25.52 -20.96
CA GLU A 339 -15.76 24.15 -21.19
C GLU A 339 -17.30 24.14 -21.19
N PRO A 340 -17.95 23.30 -22.02
CA PRO A 340 -19.41 23.23 -22.08
C PRO A 340 -19.96 22.72 -20.73
N LEU A 341 -20.82 23.53 -20.10
CA LEU A 341 -21.48 23.21 -18.84
C LEU A 341 -22.89 22.67 -19.08
N PRO A 342 -23.45 21.87 -18.16
CA PRO A 342 -24.79 21.33 -18.30
C PRO A 342 -25.87 22.42 -18.32
N GLU A 343 -26.96 22.15 -19.02
CA GLU A 343 -28.14 23.02 -19.01
C GLU A 343 -28.81 23.02 -17.63
N VAL A 344 -29.24 24.21 -17.20
CA VAL A 344 -29.96 24.43 -15.94
C VAL A 344 -31.46 24.50 -16.22
N GLN A 345 -32.27 23.74 -15.48
CA GLN A 345 -33.72 23.82 -15.52
C GLN A 345 -34.24 24.62 -14.32
N LEU A 346 -35.07 25.62 -14.61
CA LEU A 346 -35.84 26.37 -13.62
C LEU A 346 -37.16 25.64 -13.35
N ALA A 347 -37.54 25.53 -12.08
CA ALA A 347 -38.84 25.01 -11.70
C ALA A 347 -39.96 25.97 -12.13
N ALA A 348 -41.20 25.46 -12.17
CA ALA A 348 -42.37 26.22 -12.61
C ALA A 348 -42.63 27.50 -11.77
N ASP A 349 -42.16 27.52 -10.52
CA ASP A 349 -42.25 28.66 -9.61
C ASP A 349 -41.18 29.74 -9.84
N ARG A 350 -40.17 29.48 -10.70
CA ARG A 350 -38.99 30.33 -10.97
C ARG A 350 -38.16 30.71 -9.74
N LEU A 351 -38.39 30.05 -8.60
CA LEU A 351 -37.71 30.28 -7.33
C LEU A 351 -36.70 29.17 -7.01
N SER A 352 -36.75 28.05 -7.73
CA SER A 352 -35.77 26.97 -7.61
C SER A 352 -35.23 26.54 -8.97
N PHE A 353 -34.00 26.06 -8.98
CA PHE A 353 -33.37 25.48 -10.17
C PHE A 353 -32.65 24.18 -9.82
N HIS A 354 -32.53 23.30 -10.80
CA HIS A 354 -31.68 22.13 -10.73
C HIS A 354 -30.83 22.01 -12.01
N SER A 355 -29.62 21.50 -11.84
CA SER A 355 -28.66 21.28 -12.92
C SER A 355 -27.89 20.00 -12.64
N PRO A 356 -27.80 19.05 -13.59
CA PRO A 356 -28.21 19.13 -14.98
C PRO A 356 -29.70 18.85 -15.24
N ALA A 357 -30.22 19.40 -16.33
CA ALA A 357 -31.58 19.27 -16.85
C ALA A 357 -31.99 17.87 -17.33
N ASN A 358 -31.11 17.19 -18.09
CA ASN A 358 -31.47 15.98 -18.85
C ASN A 358 -30.44 14.84 -18.74
N SER A 359 -29.18 15.13 -18.45
CA SER A 359 -28.11 14.12 -18.41
C SER A 359 -27.15 14.41 -17.25
N PRO A 360 -26.78 13.41 -16.44
CA PRO A 360 -25.93 13.60 -15.28
C PRO A 360 -24.59 14.22 -15.68
N TRP A 361 -24.18 15.26 -14.97
CA TRP A 361 -22.97 16.00 -15.26
C TRP A 361 -21.78 15.32 -14.59
N GLN A 362 -20.73 15.02 -15.36
CA GLN A 362 -19.52 14.36 -14.87
C GLN A 362 -18.31 15.28 -15.08
N PRO A 363 -17.94 16.10 -14.07
CA PRO A 363 -16.75 16.94 -14.16
C PRO A 363 -15.48 16.08 -14.25
N THR A 364 -14.61 16.36 -15.21
CA THR A 364 -13.33 15.63 -15.39
C THR A 364 -12.13 16.35 -14.76
N LYS A 365 -12.24 17.66 -14.48
CA LYS A 365 -11.15 18.48 -13.94
C LYS A 365 -11.63 19.36 -12.79
N SER A 366 -10.73 19.60 -11.85
CA SER A 366 -10.93 20.57 -10.77
C SER A 366 -11.08 21.98 -11.33
N GLN A 367 -12.17 22.66 -11.00
CA GLN A 367 -12.49 23.98 -11.52
C GLN A 367 -13.42 24.76 -10.59
N HIS A 368 -13.44 26.08 -10.75
CA HIS A 368 -14.37 26.96 -10.07
C HIS A 368 -15.54 27.24 -11.00
N VAL A 369 -16.77 27.07 -10.50
CA VAL A 369 -17.99 27.28 -11.27
C VAL A 369 -18.77 28.42 -10.63
N TRP A 370 -19.05 29.45 -11.41
CA TRP A 370 -19.88 30.58 -10.98
C TRP A 370 -21.30 30.37 -11.45
N ILE A 371 -22.25 30.69 -10.57
CA ILE A 371 -23.67 30.69 -10.89
C ILE A 371 -24.05 32.14 -11.22
N GLU A 372 -24.40 32.38 -12.48
CA GLU A 372 -24.90 33.67 -12.95
C GLU A 372 -26.42 33.65 -12.99
N LEU A 373 -27.01 34.62 -12.29
CA LEU A 373 -28.45 34.82 -12.23
C LEU A 373 -28.83 35.93 -13.21
N VAL A 374 -29.82 35.65 -14.06
CA VAL A 374 -30.37 36.62 -15.01
C VAL A 374 -31.75 37.06 -14.53
N ASP A 375 -31.91 38.37 -14.38
CA ASP A 375 -33.16 38.98 -13.94
C ASP A 375 -34.20 39.04 -15.08
N GLU A 376 -35.46 39.40 -14.78
CA GLU A 376 -36.58 39.49 -15.75
C GLU A 376 -36.31 40.42 -16.93
N THR A 377 -35.40 41.38 -16.76
CA THR A 377 -35.00 42.36 -17.79
C THR A 377 -33.87 41.89 -18.70
N GLY A 378 -33.33 40.68 -18.48
CA GLY A 378 -32.22 40.12 -19.28
C GLY A 378 -30.83 40.58 -18.83
N SER A 379 -30.72 41.39 -17.78
CA SER A 379 -29.44 41.82 -17.19
C SER A 379 -28.88 40.75 -16.24
N VAL A 380 -27.57 40.50 -16.33
CA VAL A 380 -26.82 39.64 -15.40
C VAL A 380 -26.50 40.48 -14.16
N THR A 381 -27.11 40.17 -13.02
CA THR A 381 -27.12 41.11 -11.88
C THR A 381 -26.45 40.56 -10.61
N GLY A 382 -25.81 39.39 -10.67
CA GLY A 382 -24.97 38.91 -9.57
C GLY A 382 -24.16 37.66 -9.91
N ARG A 383 -22.85 37.68 -9.58
CA ARG A 383 -22.02 36.49 -9.45
C ARG A 383 -22.00 36.11 -7.99
N ASP A 384 -22.70 35.03 -7.65
CA ASP A 384 -22.56 34.46 -6.31
C ASP A 384 -21.22 33.70 -6.20
N GLY A 385 -20.74 33.48 -4.97
CA GLY A 385 -19.43 32.88 -4.70
C GLY A 385 -19.22 31.56 -5.46
N PRO A 386 -17.99 31.27 -5.95
CA PRO A 386 -17.75 30.10 -6.79
C PRO A 386 -18.01 28.80 -6.03
N LEU A 387 -18.63 27.84 -6.72
CA LEU A 387 -18.64 26.43 -6.35
C LEU A 387 -17.24 25.87 -6.66
N GLU A 388 -16.51 25.46 -5.64
CA GLU A 388 -15.19 24.85 -5.75
C GLU A 388 -15.35 23.36 -6.02
N LEU A 389 -15.09 22.94 -7.26
CA LEU A 389 -15.08 21.54 -7.65
C LEU A 389 -13.66 21.00 -7.61
N GLN A 390 -13.41 20.04 -6.73
CA GLN A 390 -12.16 19.28 -6.65
C GLN A 390 -12.41 17.87 -7.16
N VAL A 391 -11.95 17.60 -8.38
CA VAL A 391 -12.03 16.27 -9.00
C VAL A 391 -10.71 15.55 -8.75
N ILE A 392 -10.77 14.49 -7.95
CA ILE A 392 -9.60 13.64 -7.65
C ILE A 392 -9.62 12.45 -8.62
N PRO A 393 -8.56 12.23 -9.40
CA PRO A 393 -8.46 11.04 -10.25
C PRO A 393 -8.25 9.78 -9.40
N ASP A 394 -8.78 8.66 -9.88
CA ASP A 394 -8.60 7.33 -9.30
C ASP A 394 -7.17 6.82 -9.54
N SER A 395 -6.45 6.50 -8.47
CA SER A 395 -5.05 6.05 -8.56
C SER A 395 -4.98 4.53 -8.62
N PRO A 396 -4.02 3.93 -9.36
CA PRO A 396 -3.87 2.49 -9.34
C PRO A 396 -3.39 2.00 -7.95
N PRO A 397 -3.72 0.76 -7.57
CA PRO A 397 -3.34 0.21 -6.28
C PRO A 397 -1.82 0.11 -6.16
N SER A 398 -1.29 0.32 -4.97
CA SER A 398 0.13 0.11 -4.64
C SER A 398 0.32 -1.24 -3.94
N LEU A 399 1.40 -1.94 -4.29
CA LEU A 399 1.66 -3.30 -3.80
C LEU A 399 3.11 -3.44 -3.36
N ALA A 400 3.31 -3.83 -2.10
CA ALA A 400 4.64 -4.04 -1.52
C ALA A 400 4.78 -5.47 -0.98
N TRP A 401 5.87 -6.14 -1.36
CA TRP A 401 6.22 -7.46 -0.85
C TRP A 401 6.89 -7.37 0.53
N ASP A 402 6.49 -8.26 1.42
CA ASP A 402 7.19 -8.55 2.67
C ASP A 402 7.96 -9.87 2.54
N GLN A 403 7.25 -11.00 2.36
CA GLN A 403 7.84 -12.35 2.21
C GLN A 403 7.26 -13.10 1.02
N PRO A 404 8.01 -14.02 0.35
CA PRO A 404 9.40 -14.41 0.63
C PRO A 404 10.41 -13.44 0.03
N GLY A 405 11.60 -13.31 0.62
CA GLY A 405 12.70 -12.49 0.09
C GLY A 405 13.15 -12.89 -1.32
N ASP A 406 13.92 -12.03 -1.98
CA ASP A 406 14.46 -12.35 -3.30
C ASP A 406 15.51 -13.48 -3.23
N HIS A 407 15.53 -14.36 -4.23
CA HIS A 407 16.40 -15.55 -4.28
C HIS A 407 16.19 -16.57 -3.14
N GLY A 408 14.95 -16.77 -2.70
CA GLY A 408 14.60 -17.78 -1.70
C GLY A 408 14.80 -19.21 -2.21
N ALA A 409 15.46 -20.06 -1.41
CA ALA A 409 15.54 -21.49 -1.70
C ALA A 409 14.51 -22.24 -0.85
N PHE A 410 13.78 -23.16 -1.46
CA PHE A 410 12.72 -23.92 -0.82
C PHE A 410 12.77 -25.40 -1.23
N THR A 411 12.17 -26.29 -0.45
CA THR A 411 12.01 -27.72 -0.83
C THR A 411 10.76 -27.93 -1.68
N SER A 412 10.66 -29.07 -2.36
CA SER A 412 9.46 -29.45 -3.14
C SER A 412 8.20 -29.64 -2.29
N GLN A 413 8.33 -29.74 -0.97
CA GLN A 413 7.23 -29.88 -0.01
C GLN A 413 7.01 -28.62 0.83
N ALA A 414 7.64 -27.50 0.46
CA ALA A 414 7.59 -26.27 1.23
C ALA A 414 6.21 -25.60 1.19
N LEU A 415 5.83 -25.06 2.34
CA LEU A 415 4.79 -24.07 2.53
C LEU A 415 5.44 -22.69 2.53
N ILE A 416 5.33 -21.97 1.43
CA ILE A 416 5.94 -20.64 1.30
C ILE A 416 4.95 -19.60 1.82
N PRO A 417 5.25 -18.87 2.92
CA PRO A 417 4.43 -17.76 3.35
C PRO A 417 4.58 -16.60 2.36
N ILE A 418 3.45 -16.16 1.83
CA ILE A 418 3.31 -15.00 0.98
C ILE A 418 2.68 -13.90 1.83
N SER A 419 3.49 -12.90 2.15
CA SER A 419 3.09 -11.71 2.90
C SER A 419 3.30 -10.49 2.01
N ALA A 420 2.24 -9.71 1.82
CA ALA A 420 2.30 -8.47 1.07
C ALA A 420 1.28 -7.46 1.61
N VAL A 421 1.52 -6.18 1.38
CA VAL A 421 0.56 -5.12 1.72
C VAL A 421 0.09 -4.46 0.42
N ALA A 422 -1.21 -4.58 0.16
CA ALA A 422 -1.89 -3.88 -0.92
C ALA A 422 -2.58 -2.64 -0.36
N LYS A 423 -2.31 -1.47 -0.94
CA LYS A 423 -2.96 -0.21 -0.55
C LYS A 423 -3.57 0.45 -1.75
N ASP A 424 -4.79 0.94 -1.58
CA ASP A 424 -5.55 1.64 -2.60
C ASP A 424 -6.23 2.86 -1.99
N ASP A 425 -6.43 3.92 -2.77
CA ASP A 425 -7.17 5.11 -2.31
C ASP A 425 -8.70 4.85 -2.24
N LEU A 426 -9.20 3.86 -2.98
CA LEU A 426 -10.57 3.37 -2.90
C LEU A 426 -10.67 1.99 -2.24
N ALA A 427 -10.52 0.90 -2.98
CA ALA A 427 -10.68 -0.47 -2.51
C ALA A 427 -9.97 -1.48 -3.43
N VAL A 428 -9.21 -2.38 -2.82
CA VAL A 428 -8.58 -3.48 -3.54
C VAL A 428 -9.63 -4.54 -3.88
N GLN A 429 -9.80 -4.88 -5.17
CA GLN A 429 -10.72 -5.91 -5.61
C GLN A 429 -10.11 -7.30 -5.49
N ARG A 430 -8.93 -7.50 -6.07
CA ARG A 430 -8.31 -8.81 -6.21
C ARG A 430 -6.80 -8.71 -6.14
N VAL A 431 -6.16 -9.66 -5.47
CA VAL A 431 -4.70 -9.83 -5.46
C VAL A 431 -4.37 -11.25 -5.90
N GLU A 432 -3.51 -11.35 -6.90
CA GLU A 432 -3.11 -12.60 -7.52
C GLU A 432 -1.60 -12.81 -7.43
N LEU A 433 -1.20 -14.06 -7.26
CA LEU A 433 0.17 -14.54 -7.43
C LEU A 433 0.31 -15.19 -8.79
N HIS A 434 1.16 -14.61 -9.62
CA HIS A 434 1.55 -15.14 -10.92
C HIS A 434 2.90 -15.82 -10.77
N TYR A 435 2.99 -17.09 -11.17
CA TYR A 435 4.25 -17.83 -11.14
C TYR A 435 4.54 -18.52 -12.47
N ALA A 436 5.82 -18.53 -12.85
CA ALA A 436 6.30 -19.15 -14.08
C ALA A 436 7.63 -19.87 -13.84
N SER A 437 7.82 -21.01 -14.51
CA SER A 437 9.09 -21.76 -14.46
C SER A 437 10.16 -21.05 -15.29
N ILE A 438 11.36 -20.90 -14.74
CA ILE A 438 12.52 -20.31 -15.39
C ILE A 438 13.32 -21.44 -16.05
N GLY A 439 13.37 -21.47 -17.39
CA GLY A 439 14.18 -22.42 -18.17
C GLY A 439 13.40 -23.41 -19.03
N SER A 440 12.08 -23.46 -18.90
CA SER A 440 11.17 -24.17 -19.83
C SER A 440 10.65 -23.19 -20.90
N GLU A 441 10.11 -23.68 -22.04
CA GLU A 441 9.44 -22.83 -23.03
C GLU A 441 8.45 -21.86 -22.36
N PRO A 442 8.22 -20.65 -22.93
CA PRO A 442 7.36 -19.63 -22.32
C PRO A 442 5.92 -20.13 -22.17
N GLN A 443 5.65 -20.79 -21.06
CA GLN A 443 4.32 -21.16 -20.61
C GLN A 443 3.65 -19.92 -20.02
N GLN A 444 2.34 -19.81 -20.22
CA GLN A 444 1.55 -18.76 -19.59
C GLN A 444 1.73 -18.84 -18.06
N PRO A 445 1.93 -17.70 -17.38
CA PRO A 445 2.07 -17.68 -15.93
C PRO A 445 0.82 -18.27 -15.30
N GLN A 446 1.01 -19.22 -14.38
CA GLN A 446 -0.07 -19.79 -13.60
C GLN A 446 -0.46 -18.81 -12.50
N VAL A 447 -1.76 -18.73 -12.22
CA VAL A 447 -2.34 -17.70 -11.35
C VAL A 447 -2.97 -18.35 -10.13
N VAL A 448 -2.63 -17.85 -8.94
CA VAL A 448 -3.28 -18.19 -7.66
C VAL A 448 -3.92 -16.92 -7.11
N VAL A 449 -5.23 -16.96 -6.89
CA VAL A 449 -5.96 -15.84 -6.29
C VAL A 449 -5.71 -15.85 -4.78
N LEU A 450 -5.04 -14.81 -4.25
CA LEU A 450 -4.73 -14.68 -2.83
C LEU A 450 -5.86 -13.99 -2.06
N PHE A 451 -6.52 -13.04 -2.72
CA PHE A 451 -7.63 -12.28 -2.17
C PHE A 451 -8.56 -11.87 -3.31
N GLU A 452 -9.86 -11.98 -3.11
CA GLU A 452 -10.87 -11.52 -4.07
C GLU A 452 -12.12 -11.05 -3.33
N GLN A 453 -12.66 -9.93 -3.80
CA GLN A 453 -13.90 -9.36 -3.29
C GLN A 453 -14.84 -9.04 -4.44
N ALA A 454 -16.07 -9.58 -4.38
CA ALA A 454 -17.05 -9.44 -5.47
C ALA A 454 -17.70 -8.05 -5.56
N LYS A 455 -17.74 -7.29 -4.46
CA LYS A 455 -18.33 -5.95 -4.40
C LYS A 455 -17.50 -5.01 -3.54
N PRO A 456 -17.37 -3.73 -3.91
CA PRO A 456 -16.63 -2.75 -3.11
C PRO A 456 -17.36 -2.53 -1.77
N PRO A 457 -16.63 -2.46 -0.64
CA PRO A 457 -17.21 -2.15 0.66
C PRO A 457 -17.73 -0.70 0.71
N ALA A 458 -18.80 -0.45 1.48
CA ALA A 458 -19.35 0.89 1.64
C ALA A 458 -18.42 1.79 2.46
N ARG A 459 -17.98 2.92 1.91
CA ARG A 459 -16.95 3.79 2.51
C ARG A 459 -17.30 5.27 2.42
N ASN A 460 -16.58 6.08 3.20
CA ASN A 460 -16.63 7.55 3.10
C ASN A 460 -15.45 8.06 2.26
N PHE A 461 -15.58 9.27 1.73
CA PHE A 461 -14.56 9.89 0.91
C PHE A 461 -13.27 10.18 1.72
N GLY A 462 -12.12 9.71 1.24
CA GLY A 462 -10.80 9.88 1.89
C GLY A 462 -10.33 8.71 2.78
N GLU A 463 -11.14 7.67 2.96
CA GLU A 463 -10.76 6.42 3.65
C GLU A 463 -10.17 5.41 2.64
N GLY A 464 -8.85 5.36 2.51
CA GLY A 464 -8.17 4.37 1.66
C GLY A 464 -8.20 2.94 2.23
N ASP A 465 -8.07 1.94 1.37
CA ASP A 465 -7.87 0.54 1.79
C ASP A 465 -6.40 0.25 2.06
N SER A 466 -6.11 -0.42 3.16
CA SER A 466 -4.80 -1.01 3.41
C SER A 466 -5.02 -2.44 3.87
N ARG A 467 -4.75 -3.40 2.99
CA ARG A 467 -4.98 -4.82 3.22
C ARG A 467 -3.66 -5.56 3.38
N PRO A 468 -3.38 -6.10 4.58
CA PRO A 468 -2.35 -7.11 4.71
C PRO A 468 -2.86 -8.41 4.08
N ILE A 469 -2.11 -8.92 3.10
CA ILE A 469 -2.35 -10.20 2.45
C ILE A 469 -1.39 -11.21 3.07
N THR A 470 -1.94 -12.19 3.76
CA THR A 470 -1.19 -13.33 4.31
C THR A 470 -1.77 -14.61 3.72
N HIS A 471 -0.98 -15.29 2.90
CA HIS A 471 -1.37 -16.56 2.29
C HIS A 471 -0.23 -17.56 2.41
N VAL A 472 -0.55 -18.83 2.64
CA VAL A 472 0.45 -19.90 2.69
C VAL A 472 0.33 -20.71 1.42
N TRP A 473 1.33 -20.59 0.53
CA TRP A 473 1.34 -21.29 -0.74
C TRP A 473 2.01 -22.67 -0.60
N ASP A 474 1.24 -23.74 -0.82
CA ASP A 474 1.75 -25.12 -0.83
C ASP A 474 2.32 -25.47 -2.21
N VAL A 475 3.66 -25.51 -2.29
CA VAL A 475 4.38 -25.80 -3.54
C VAL A 475 4.07 -27.21 -4.04
N SER A 476 3.83 -28.17 -3.15
CA SER A 476 3.64 -29.58 -3.52
C SER A 476 2.37 -29.82 -4.33
N GLN A 477 1.33 -29.00 -4.10
CA GLN A 477 0.06 -29.08 -4.81
C GLN A 477 0.09 -28.30 -6.13
N ALA A 478 0.77 -27.15 -6.13
CA ALA A 478 0.82 -26.25 -7.28
C ALA A 478 1.82 -26.71 -8.35
N VAL A 479 2.95 -27.31 -7.95
CA VAL A 479 4.10 -27.54 -8.82
C VAL A 479 4.57 -28.99 -8.74
N LYS A 480 4.24 -29.80 -9.75
CA LYS A 480 4.82 -31.16 -9.96
C LYS A 480 6.23 -31.09 -10.58
N ALA A 481 7.10 -30.19 -10.11
CA ALA A 481 8.42 -29.99 -10.71
C ALA A 481 9.52 -30.80 -10.00
N ALA A 482 10.54 -31.16 -10.78
CA ALA A 482 11.73 -31.84 -10.30
C ALA A 482 12.61 -30.90 -9.44
N GLU A 483 13.38 -31.51 -8.55
CA GLU A 483 14.38 -30.83 -7.71
C GLU A 483 15.38 -30.04 -8.60
N GLY A 484 15.72 -28.82 -8.22
CA GLY A 484 16.59 -27.90 -8.98
C GLY A 484 15.85 -26.88 -9.85
N ALA A 485 14.52 -26.96 -9.98
CA ALA A 485 13.73 -26.01 -10.77
C ALA A 485 13.69 -24.61 -10.14
N SER A 486 13.75 -23.56 -10.97
CA SER A 486 13.61 -22.16 -10.53
C SER A 486 12.29 -21.57 -11.02
N PHE A 487 11.66 -20.71 -10.21
CA PHE A 487 10.40 -20.04 -10.54
C PHE A 487 10.51 -18.53 -10.33
N SER A 488 9.85 -17.75 -11.19
CA SER A 488 9.64 -16.33 -10.98
C SER A 488 8.24 -16.11 -10.40
N LEU A 489 8.17 -15.42 -9.26
CA LEU A 489 6.94 -15.04 -8.57
C LEU A 489 6.68 -13.55 -8.76
N GLN A 490 5.46 -13.19 -9.13
CA GLN A 490 5.03 -11.82 -9.29
C GLN A 490 3.63 -11.66 -8.71
N LEU A 491 3.43 -10.68 -7.83
CA LEU A 491 2.09 -10.30 -7.37
C LEU A 491 1.49 -9.23 -8.27
N VAL A 492 0.20 -9.36 -8.55
CA VAL A 492 -0.61 -8.40 -9.29
C VAL A 492 -1.84 -8.05 -8.46
N ALA A 493 -2.05 -6.77 -8.19
CA ALA A 493 -3.24 -6.26 -7.53
C ALA A 493 -4.14 -5.53 -8.54
N TYR A 494 -5.44 -5.72 -8.38
CA TYR A 494 -6.50 -5.14 -9.19
C TYR A 494 -7.42 -4.29 -8.31
N ASP A 495 -7.77 -3.11 -8.78
CA ASP A 495 -8.86 -2.30 -8.22
C ASP A 495 -10.21 -2.64 -8.89
N PHE A 496 -11.30 -2.02 -8.42
CA PHE A 496 -12.64 -2.20 -9.00
C PHE A 496 -12.86 -1.42 -10.30
N HIS A 497 -11.96 -0.50 -10.67
CA HIS A 497 -11.97 0.22 -11.94
C HIS A 497 -11.27 -0.57 -13.07
N GLY A 498 -10.59 -1.67 -12.72
CA GLY A 498 -9.85 -2.53 -13.64
C GLY A 498 -8.40 -2.10 -13.87
N GLN A 499 -7.86 -1.16 -13.09
CA GLN A 499 -6.44 -0.83 -13.11
C GLN A 499 -5.65 -1.90 -12.36
N GLN A 500 -4.40 -2.12 -12.77
CA GLN A 500 -3.56 -3.15 -12.20
C GLN A 500 -2.15 -2.64 -11.90
N THR A 501 -1.58 -3.15 -10.82
CA THR A 501 -0.18 -2.91 -10.46
C THR A 501 0.51 -4.24 -10.19
N SER A 502 1.69 -4.42 -10.78
CA SER A 502 2.50 -5.62 -10.62
C SER A 502 3.80 -5.31 -9.90
N THR A 503 4.24 -6.23 -9.04
CA THR A 503 5.53 -6.16 -8.36
C THR A 503 6.70 -6.60 -9.28
N PRO A 504 7.96 -6.28 -8.93
CA PRO A 504 9.12 -6.89 -9.57
C PRO A 504 9.13 -8.42 -9.36
N PRO A 505 9.54 -9.22 -10.36
CA PRO A 505 9.55 -10.68 -10.23
C PRO A 505 10.63 -11.13 -9.24
N ARG A 506 10.24 -11.82 -8.17
CA ARG A 506 11.17 -12.48 -7.23
C ARG A 506 11.49 -13.89 -7.70
N ARG A 507 12.75 -14.30 -7.61
CA ARG A 507 13.15 -15.66 -8.03
C ARG A 507 13.20 -16.58 -6.83
N ILE A 508 12.63 -17.77 -6.96
CA ILE A 508 12.78 -18.85 -6.00
C ILE A 508 13.37 -20.09 -6.68
N SER A 509 14.12 -20.89 -5.92
CA SER A 509 14.72 -22.14 -6.40
C SER A 509 14.29 -23.31 -5.53
N LEU A 510 13.81 -24.38 -6.14
CA LEU A 510 13.53 -25.64 -5.46
C LEU A 510 14.82 -26.43 -5.31
N ILE A 511 15.22 -26.73 -4.09
CA ILE A 511 16.41 -27.54 -3.77
C ILE A 511 16.01 -28.86 -3.09
N SER A 512 16.91 -29.83 -3.07
CA SER A 512 16.66 -31.09 -2.37
C SER A 512 16.57 -30.86 -0.85
N THR A 513 15.91 -31.77 -0.14
CA THR A 513 15.85 -31.72 1.34
C THR A 513 17.24 -31.83 1.96
N GLN A 514 18.15 -32.60 1.35
CA GLN A 514 19.54 -32.73 1.80
C GLN A 514 20.33 -31.43 1.62
N ASP A 515 20.17 -30.75 0.48
CA ASP A 515 20.83 -29.45 0.25
C ASP A 515 20.30 -28.37 1.20
N MET A 516 19.00 -28.38 1.48
CA MET A 516 18.41 -27.47 2.48
C MET A 516 18.97 -27.73 3.88
N GLN A 517 19.07 -29.00 4.30
CA GLN A 517 19.71 -29.37 5.56
C GLN A 517 21.17 -28.90 5.61
N HIS A 518 21.93 -29.09 4.53
CA HIS A 518 23.31 -28.61 4.46
C HIS A 518 23.41 -27.08 4.61
N ARG A 519 22.51 -26.33 3.97
CA ARG A 519 22.43 -24.87 4.10
C ARG A 519 22.10 -24.42 5.52
N LEU A 520 21.15 -25.08 6.18
CA LEU A 520 20.78 -24.79 7.57
C LEU A 520 21.96 -25.05 8.53
N VAL A 521 22.71 -26.12 8.31
CA VAL A 521 23.92 -26.43 9.09
C VAL A 521 25.00 -25.39 8.89
N GLN A 522 25.22 -24.93 7.64
CA GLN A 522 26.17 -23.85 7.38
C GLN A 522 25.78 -22.57 8.12
N ARG A 523 24.48 -22.22 8.13
CA ARG A 523 23.97 -21.06 8.87
C ARG A 523 24.09 -21.23 10.38
N GLN A 524 23.84 -22.43 10.92
CA GLN A 524 24.11 -22.73 12.32
C GLN A 524 25.59 -22.49 12.69
N GLY A 525 26.52 -22.81 11.78
CA GLY A 525 27.94 -22.49 11.93
C GLY A 525 28.20 -20.98 12.07
N VAL A 526 27.48 -20.15 11.29
CA VAL A 526 27.56 -18.68 11.39
C VAL A 526 27.04 -18.18 12.74
N VAL A 527 25.91 -18.73 13.21
CA VAL A 527 25.35 -18.42 14.54
C VAL A 527 26.35 -18.76 15.65
N LEU A 528 27.03 -19.89 15.55
CA LEU A 528 28.09 -20.30 16.48
C LEU A 528 29.29 -19.34 16.48
N GLU A 529 29.74 -18.93 15.29
CA GLU A 529 30.86 -18.00 15.14
C GLU A 529 30.52 -16.61 15.70
N GLN A 530 29.31 -16.12 15.45
CA GLN A 530 28.81 -14.86 16.01
C GLN A 530 28.66 -14.92 17.53
N LEU A 531 28.13 -16.01 18.10
CA LEU A 531 28.11 -16.21 19.55
C LEU A 531 29.52 -16.20 20.16
N GLY A 532 30.49 -16.81 19.47
CA GLY A 532 31.90 -16.77 19.88
C GLY A 532 32.49 -15.37 19.86
N GLU A 533 32.16 -14.56 18.84
CA GLU A 533 32.55 -13.16 18.76
C GLU A 533 31.93 -12.34 19.89
N ILE A 534 30.63 -12.51 20.15
CA ILE A 534 29.89 -11.82 21.22
C ILE A 534 30.50 -12.15 22.59
N LEU A 535 30.77 -13.44 22.86
CA LEU A 535 31.44 -13.86 24.10
C LEU A 535 32.83 -13.24 24.24
N ARG A 536 33.61 -13.16 23.15
CA ARG A 536 34.94 -12.53 23.16
C ARG A 536 34.84 -11.05 23.51
N LEU A 537 33.91 -10.31 22.91
CA LEU A 537 33.67 -8.90 23.22
C LEU A 537 33.23 -8.70 24.67
N GLN A 538 32.34 -9.56 25.17
CA GLN A 538 31.88 -9.51 26.57
C GLN A 538 33.02 -9.77 27.57
N ARG A 539 33.90 -10.73 27.29
CA ARG A 539 35.10 -10.99 28.11
C ARG A 539 36.08 -9.82 28.10
N GLN A 540 36.26 -9.16 26.95
CA GLN A 540 37.09 -7.97 26.85
C GLN A 540 36.51 -6.82 27.68
N ALA A 541 35.21 -6.57 27.58
CA ALA A 541 34.53 -5.54 28.38
C ALA A 541 34.66 -5.82 29.88
N ARG A 542 34.49 -7.08 30.28
CA ARG A 542 34.68 -7.53 31.66
C ARG A 542 36.10 -7.32 32.16
N THR A 543 37.10 -7.64 31.34
CA THR A 543 38.51 -7.47 31.73
C THR A 543 38.82 -5.99 31.99
N LEU A 544 38.34 -5.09 31.12
CA LEU A 544 38.52 -3.64 31.30
C LEU A 544 37.86 -3.12 32.59
N VAL A 545 36.63 -3.57 32.91
CA VAL A 545 35.93 -3.16 34.13
C VAL A 545 36.63 -3.73 35.38
N ASN A 546 37.04 -5.00 35.36
CA ASN A 546 37.77 -5.62 36.46
C ASN A 546 39.11 -4.94 36.72
N ASP A 547 39.86 -4.58 35.69
CA ASP A 547 41.14 -3.89 35.81
C ASP A 547 40.96 -2.49 36.44
N VAL A 548 39.82 -1.83 36.19
CA VAL A 548 39.47 -0.55 36.84
C VAL A 548 39.05 -0.78 38.28
N ALA A 549 38.19 -1.78 38.55
CA ALA A 549 37.73 -2.11 39.89
C ALA A 549 38.88 -2.50 40.84
N ALA A 550 39.83 -3.31 40.37
CA ALA A 550 41.02 -3.71 41.14
C ALA A 550 41.90 -2.49 41.49
N ARG A 551 42.21 -1.63 40.51
CA ARG A 551 43.03 -0.43 40.73
C ARG A 551 42.37 0.56 41.69
N GLN A 552 41.04 0.67 41.64
CA GLN A 552 40.30 1.53 42.55
C GLN A 552 40.34 1.02 43.99
N GLN A 553 40.32 -0.31 44.19
CA GLN A 553 40.47 -0.93 45.52
C GLN A 553 41.89 -0.74 46.08
N ASP A 554 42.92 -0.79 45.24
CA ASP A 554 44.32 -0.72 45.67
C ASP A 554 44.86 0.72 45.87
N GLU A 555 44.55 1.65 44.96
CA GLU A 555 45.18 2.99 44.94
C GLU A 555 44.24 4.12 45.39
N GLY A 556 42.93 3.90 45.38
CA GLY A 556 41.90 4.87 45.79
C GLY A 556 41.79 6.15 44.94
N LYS A 557 42.68 6.37 43.95
CA LYS A 557 42.76 7.61 43.15
C LYS A 557 42.31 7.39 41.71
N TRP A 558 41.46 8.29 41.22
CA TRP A 558 40.93 8.28 39.85
C TRP A 558 41.94 8.83 38.83
N GLN A 559 42.16 8.09 37.74
CA GLN A 559 43.01 8.53 36.62
C GLN A 559 42.18 8.63 35.31
N THR A 560 42.60 9.52 34.39
CA THR A 560 41.96 9.66 33.07
C THR A 560 41.92 8.34 32.29
N ARG A 561 42.92 7.48 32.48
CA ARG A 561 43.01 6.14 31.88
C ARG A 561 41.86 5.21 32.31
N ASP A 562 41.31 5.38 33.51
CA ASP A 562 40.21 4.54 34.01
C ASP A 562 38.88 4.92 33.37
N LEU A 563 38.69 6.22 33.14
CA LEU A 563 37.56 6.74 32.39
C LEU A 563 37.59 6.26 30.93
N ASP A 564 38.76 6.25 30.28
CA ASP A 564 38.92 5.71 28.93
C ASP A 564 38.63 4.20 28.86
N ALA A 565 39.05 3.44 29.87
CA ALA A 565 38.78 2.01 29.97
C ALA A 565 37.28 1.70 30.14
N LEU A 566 36.58 2.45 31.01
CA LEU A 566 35.13 2.33 31.18
C LEU A 566 34.36 2.75 29.92
N GLN A 567 34.82 3.78 29.20
CA GLN A 567 34.21 4.17 27.92
C GLN A 567 34.40 3.09 26.85
N SER A 568 35.58 2.47 26.82
CA SER A 568 35.86 1.35 25.91
C SER A 568 34.98 0.14 26.26
N ALA A 569 34.76 -0.13 27.54
CA ALA A 569 33.84 -1.18 28.00
C ALA A 569 32.38 -0.88 27.61
N ASP A 570 31.90 0.36 27.73
CA ASP A 570 30.56 0.77 27.26
C ASP A 570 30.38 0.56 25.75
N LEU A 571 31.38 0.95 24.95
CA LEU A 571 31.33 0.75 23.50
C LEU A 571 31.27 -0.74 23.14
N GLN A 572 32.06 -1.58 23.82
CA GLN A 572 32.01 -3.04 23.64
C GLN A 572 30.66 -3.62 24.08
N GLN A 573 30.09 -3.13 25.17
CA GLN A 573 28.78 -3.57 25.67
C GLN A 573 27.66 -3.24 24.68
N ARG A 574 27.65 -2.02 24.11
CA ARG A 574 26.69 -1.62 23.07
C ARG A 574 26.87 -2.41 21.78
N GLN A 575 28.11 -2.76 21.43
CA GLN A 575 28.40 -3.63 20.28
C GLN A 575 27.83 -5.04 20.50
N VAL A 576 27.99 -5.62 21.70
CA VAL A 576 27.38 -6.90 22.09
C VAL A 576 25.86 -6.85 21.95
N GLN A 577 25.23 -5.81 22.48
CA GLN A 577 23.77 -5.65 22.38
C GLN A 577 23.31 -5.52 20.93
N ARG A 578 24.04 -4.76 20.10
CA ARG A 578 23.73 -4.62 18.66
C ARG A 578 23.83 -5.96 17.94
N LEU A 579 24.89 -6.75 18.17
CA LEU A 579 25.05 -8.06 17.55
C LEU A 579 23.95 -9.05 17.96
N LEU A 580 23.40 -8.91 19.18
CA LEU A 580 22.28 -9.74 19.64
C LEU A 580 20.91 -9.26 19.12
N LYS A 581 20.60 -7.96 19.25
CA LYS A 581 19.25 -7.39 19.06
C LYS A 581 18.99 -6.68 17.74
N ASN A 582 19.98 -6.48 16.87
CA ASN A 582 19.76 -5.71 15.62
C ASN A 582 18.58 -6.30 14.81
N PRO A 583 17.54 -5.50 14.46
CA PRO A 583 16.35 -6.00 13.76
C PRO A 583 16.62 -6.64 12.40
N ASP A 584 17.68 -6.18 11.72
CA ASP A 584 17.99 -6.62 10.36
C ASP A 584 18.87 -7.89 10.36
N ASP A 585 19.98 -7.86 11.12
CA ASP A 585 21.04 -8.88 11.07
C ASP A 585 21.44 -9.45 12.44
N GLY A 586 20.74 -9.09 13.52
CA GLY A 586 21.06 -9.56 14.87
C GLY A 586 20.89 -11.08 15.02
N LEU A 587 21.57 -11.65 16.01
CA LEU A 587 21.53 -13.08 16.29
C LEU A 587 20.08 -13.59 16.48
N THR A 588 19.24 -12.84 17.19
CA THR A 588 17.82 -13.18 17.38
C THR A 588 17.09 -13.27 16.03
N LYS A 589 17.31 -12.31 15.14
CA LYS A 589 16.68 -12.30 13.81
C LYS A 589 17.13 -13.50 12.97
N GLN A 590 18.41 -13.86 13.02
CA GLN A 590 18.93 -15.01 12.29
C GLN A 590 18.32 -16.32 12.81
N ILE A 591 18.19 -16.48 14.13
CA ILE A 591 17.55 -17.64 14.74
C ILE A 591 16.07 -17.72 14.30
N ASP A 592 15.35 -16.59 14.33
CA ASP A 592 13.95 -16.51 13.91
C ASP A 592 13.77 -16.89 12.44
N LEU A 593 14.63 -16.37 11.56
CA LEU A 593 14.64 -16.71 10.14
C LEU A 593 14.91 -18.20 9.92
N MET A 594 15.83 -18.80 10.68
CA MET A 594 16.15 -20.22 10.56
C MET A 594 14.99 -21.12 11.04
N LEU A 595 14.32 -20.74 12.13
CA LEU A 595 13.10 -21.40 12.61
C LEU A 595 11.94 -21.26 11.61
N ALA A 596 11.77 -20.08 11.01
CA ALA A 596 10.78 -19.84 9.97
C ALA A 596 11.08 -20.68 8.72
N GLU A 597 12.34 -20.81 8.30
CA GLU A 597 12.75 -21.66 7.18
C GLU A 597 12.52 -23.14 7.45
N LEU A 598 12.80 -23.64 8.66
CA LEU A 598 12.52 -25.02 9.06
C LEU A 598 11.02 -25.32 8.95
N LYS A 599 10.18 -24.42 9.50
CA LYS A 599 8.71 -24.53 9.45
C LYS A 599 8.19 -24.45 8.02
N ALA A 600 8.65 -23.46 7.24
CA ALA A 600 8.26 -23.28 5.84
C ALA A 600 8.64 -24.49 4.98
N ASN A 601 9.80 -25.10 5.18
CA ASN A 601 10.27 -26.23 4.36
C ASN A 601 9.78 -27.61 4.84
N ARG A 602 8.91 -27.66 5.86
CA ARG A 602 8.40 -28.90 6.52
C ARG A 602 9.52 -29.89 6.87
N LEU A 603 10.67 -29.38 7.31
CA LEU A 603 11.79 -30.25 7.71
C LEU A 603 11.50 -30.81 9.11
N GLN A 604 11.30 -32.13 9.19
CA GLN A 604 11.04 -32.88 10.42
C GLN A 604 12.33 -33.13 11.24
N ASP A 605 13.28 -32.19 11.25
CA ASP A 605 14.42 -32.27 12.16
C ASP A 605 14.06 -31.55 13.46
N GLU A 606 13.26 -32.24 14.29
CA GLU A 606 12.83 -31.76 15.61
C GLU A 606 14.02 -31.38 16.49
N GLY A 607 15.18 -32.01 16.26
CA GLY A 607 16.42 -31.68 16.93
C GLY A 607 16.86 -30.24 16.66
N ILE A 608 16.97 -29.82 15.40
CA ILE A 608 17.47 -28.47 15.07
C ILE A 608 16.46 -27.41 15.52
N ALA A 609 15.17 -27.66 15.30
CA ALA A 609 14.11 -26.74 15.71
C ALA A 609 14.10 -26.51 17.23
N SER A 610 14.03 -27.58 18.03
CA SER A 610 14.02 -27.49 19.50
C SER A 610 15.26 -26.76 20.05
N ARG A 611 16.45 -27.01 19.46
CA ARG A 611 17.69 -26.34 19.85
C ARG A 611 17.67 -24.84 19.54
N MET A 612 17.21 -24.46 18.36
CA MET A 612 17.12 -23.06 17.98
C MET A 612 16.07 -22.32 18.80
N GLU A 613 14.96 -22.98 19.18
CA GLU A 613 13.98 -22.44 20.12
C GLU A 613 14.56 -22.31 21.55
N SER A 614 15.34 -23.28 22.03
CA SER A 614 16.06 -23.18 23.30
C SER A 614 17.05 -22.00 23.28
N LEU A 615 17.86 -21.90 22.23
CA LEU A 615 18.80 -20.79 22.05
C LEU A 615 18.08 -19.44 21.99
N GLN A 616 16.97 -19.36 21.23
CA GLN A 616 16.14 -18.15 21.15
C GLN A 616 15.67 -17.72 22.54
N LYS A 617 15.16 -18.66 23.35
CA LYS A 617 14.73 -18.38 24.73
C LYS A 617 15.88 -17.93 25.62
N GLN A 618 17.05 -18.55 25.52
CA GLN A 618 18.24 -18.18 26.31
C GLN A 618 18.77 -16.79 25.91
N VAL A 619 18.84 -16.51 24.61
CA VAL A 619 19.23 -15.19 24.08
C VAL A 619 18.23 -14.12 24.47
N ALA A 620 16.91 -14.40 24.41
CA ALA A 620 15.87 -13.49 24.84
C ALA A 620 15.98 -13.14 26.33
N ARG A 621 16.18 -14.13 27.22
CA ARG A 621 16.43 -13.89 28.65
C ARG A 621 17.66 -13.02 28.89
N LEU A 622 18.77 -13.30 28.23
CA LEU A 622 19.99 -12.47 28.32
C LEU A 622 19.69 -11.02 27.88
N CYS A 623 18.95 -10.89 26.79
CA CYS A 623 18.56 -9.64 26.16
C CYS A 623 17.61 -8.77 27.00
N ASP A 624 16.69 -9.40 27.73
CA ASP A 624 15.59 -8.70 28.40
C ASP A 624 15.84 -8.51 29.90
N ASP A 625 16.59 -9.43 30.54
CA ASP A 625 16.86 -9.38 31.97
C ASP A 625 18.25 -8.79 32.28
N VAL A 626 19.31 -9.37 31.69
CA VAL A 626 20.70 -9.10 32.12
C VAL A 626 21.30 -7.87 31.43
N LEU A 627 21.21 -7.77 30.10
CA LEU A 627 21.88 -6.69 29.36
C LEU A 627 21.35 -5.28 29.66
N PRO A 628 20.02 -5.05 29.83
CA PRO A 628 19.50 -3.72 30.14
C PRO A 628 19.98 -3.21 31.50
N THR A 629 19.99 -4.07 32.52
CA THR A 629 20.50 -3.72 33.86
C THR A 629 22.00 -3.43 33.84
N LEU A 630 22.76 -4.19 33.05
CA LEU A 630 24.20 -3.97 32.88
C LEU A 630 24.49 -2.61 32.21
N GLU A 631 23.74 -2.22 31.18
CA GLU A 631 23.89 -0.91 30.52
C GLU A 631 23.55 0.25 31.46
N GLU A 632 22.46 0.13 32.22
CA GLU A 632 22.05 1.16 33.18
C GLU A 632 23.13 1.37 34.25
N GLN A 633 23.65 0.28 34.83
CA GLN A 633 24.68 0.33 35.86
C GLN A 633 26.02 0.84 35.30
N LEU A 634 26.41 0.42 34.11
CA LEU A 634 27.66 0.86 33.48
C LEU A 634 27.59 2.33 33.03
N ALA A 635 26.43 2.80 32.55
CA ALA A 635 26.19 4.21 32.25
C ALA A 635 26.18 5.08 33.52
N ALA A 636 25.59 4.59 34.62
CA ALA A 636 25.64 5.25 35.92
C ALA A 636 27.07 5.34 36.46
N ALA A 637 27.85 4.26 36.35
CA ALA A 637 29.27 4.23 36.69
C ALA A 637 30.09 5.23 35.85
N LEU A 638 29.83 5.31 34.53
CA LEU A 638 30.49 6.29 33.66
C LEU A 638 30.13 7.74 33.99
N LYS A 639 28.87 8.02 34.31
CA LYS A 639 28.42 9.36 34.70
C LYS A 639 29.09 9.81 35.99
N THR A 640 29.14 8.93 36.98
CA THR A 640 29.79 9.20 38.27
C THR A 640 31.31 9.34 38.12
N ALA A 641 31.95 8.51 37.28
CA ALA A 641 33.36 8.64 36.93
C ALA A 641 33.69 9.98 36.24
N ARG A 642 32.85 10.46 35.31
CA ARG A 642 33.02 11.76 34.64
C ARG A 642 32.92 12.93 35.63
N LEU A 643 31.91 12.93 36.49
CA LEU A 643 31.74 13.97 37.51
C LEU A 643 32.95 14.06 38.45
N LYS A 644 33.52 12.91 38.83
CA LYS A 644 34.74 12.86 39.67
C LYS A 644 35.99 13.34 38.93
N SER A 645 36.12 13.05 37.63
CA SER A 645 37.24 13.54 36.82
C SER A 645 37.19 15.05 36.56
N GLU A 646 36.02 15.67 36.55
CA GLU A 646 35.83 17.12 36.33
C GLU A 646 35.95 17.94 37.63
N ALA A 647 35.75 17.30 38.80
CA ALA A 647 35.91 17.92 40.11
C ALA A 647 37.39 18.11 40.49
N THR A 648 38.10 19.00 39.79
CA THR A 648 39.46 19.43 40.19
C THR A 648 39.39 20.44 41.34
N GLY A 649 39.63 19.97 42.57
CA GLY A 649 39.82 20.81 43.78
C GLY A 649 39.64 20.03 45.10
N ASP A 650 40.11 20.60 46.22
CA ASP A 650 40.21 20.09 47.61
C ASP A 650 38.92 19.48 48.25
N CYS A 651 37.84 19.32 47.49
CA CYS A 651 36.59 18.65 47.89
C CYS A 651 36.36 17.37 47.07
N ALA A 652 37.40 16.58 46.84
CA ALA A 652 37.26 15.26 46.20
C ALA A 652 36.58 14.30 47.19
N ASP A 653 35.36 13.89 46.86
CA ASP A 653 34.67 12.81 47.56
C ASP A 653 35.39 11.48 47.25
N ASP A 654 36.29 11.07 48.15
CA ASP A 654 37.14 9.85 48.08
C ASP A 654 36.33 8.54 48.21
N SER A 655 35.00 8.60 48.24
CA SER A 655 34.14 7.43 48.30
C SER A 655 34.34 6.53 47.08
N PRO A 656 34.54 5.20 47.24
CA PRO A 656 34.72 4.29 46.11
C PRO A 656 33.46 4.25 45.22
N LEU A 657 33.66 4.26 43.90
CA LEU A 657 32.62 3.92 42.92
C LEU A 657 32.30 2.42 43.07
N SER A 658 31.02 2.06 43.19
CA SER A 658 30.63 0.66 43.21
C SER A 658 30.59 0.13 41.78
N LEU A 659 31.54 -0.75 41.44
CA LEU A 659 31.57 -1.51 40.19
C LEU A 659 31.15 -2.98 40.39
N ASP A 660 30.76 -3.34 41.62
CA ASP A 660 30.42 -4.72 41.99
C ASP A 660 29.19 -5.22 41.24
N GLY A 661 28.14 -4.40 41.13
CA GLY A 661 26.94 -4.73 40.37
C GLY A 661 27.22 -4.94 38.88
N VAL A 662 28.05 -4.07 38.27
CA VAL A 662 28.46 -4.19 36.86
C VAL A 662 29.23 -5.50 36.65
N THR A 663 30.14 -5.83 37.57
CA THR A 663 30.96 -7.04 37.51
C THR A 663 30.10 -8.31 37.67
N GLU A 664 29.13 -8.29 38.58
CA GLU A 664 28.18 -9.38 38.80
C GLU A 664 27.33 -9.65 37.55
N GLN A 665 26.73 -8.61 36.96
CA GLN A 665 25.95 -8.73 35.74
C GLN A 665 26.81 -9.17 34.53
N GLN A 666 28.06 -8.71 34.44
CA GLN A 666 29.01 -9.20 33.43
C GLN A 666 29.34 -10.68 33.61
N ASN A 667 29.47 -11.17 34.85
CA ASN A 667 29.70 -12.60 35.12
C ASN A 667 28.50 -13.44 34.69
N LEU A 668 27.28 -12.99 34.97
CA LEU A 668 26.06 -13.64 34.52
C LEU A 668 25.97 -13.69 32.99
N ALA A 669 26.27 -12.58 32.31
CA ALA A 669 26.27 -12.51 30.86
C ALA A 669 27.31 -13.46 30.23
N VAL A 670 28.54 -13.49 30.77
CA VAL A 670 29.60 -14.41 30.31
C VAL A 670 29.20 -15.87 30.53
N ALA A 671 28.68 -16.21 31.71
CA ALA A 671 28.25 -17.57 32.03
C ALA A 671 27.11 -18.04 31.12
N ALA A 672 26.13 -17.17 30.83
CA ALA A 672 25.04 -17.47 29.92
C ALA A 672 25.54 -17.70 28.48
N LEU A 673 26.42 -16.83 27.97
CA LEU A 673 26.99 -16.98 26.63
C LEU A 673 27.90 -18.22 26.51
N GLU A 674 28.65 -18.57 27.56
CA GLU A 674 29.46 -19.78 27.62
C GLU A 674 28.60 -21.04 27.63
N ALA A 675 27.49 -21.04 28.37
CA ALA A 675 26.53 -22.15 28.39
C ALA A 675 25.91 -22.36 27.00
N MET A 676 25.41 -21.27 26.37
CA MET A 676 24.84 -21.31 25.02
C MET A 676 25.85 -21.85 23.99
N LEU A 677 27.08 -21.32 23.99
CA LEU A 677 28.12 -21.75 23.06
C LEU A 677 28.56 -23.18 23.33
N GLY A 678 28.69 -23.58 24.60
CA GLY A 678 29.03 -24.94 25.00
C GLY A 678 28.00 -25.96 24.51
N GLU A 679 26.71 -25.70 24.76
CA GLU A 679 25.60 -26.57 24.34
C GLU A 679 25.57 -26.76 22.82
N LEU A 680 25.66 -25.66 22.05
CA LEU A 680 25.63 -25.71 20.58
C LEU A 680 26.90 -26.31 19.98
N ALA A 681 28.09 -25.97 20.48
CA ALA A 681 29.36 -26.43 19.92
C ALA A 681 29.60 -27.91 20.20
N GLN A 682 29.18 -28.42 21.36
CA GLN A 682 29.23 -29.86 21.64
C GLN A 682 28.39 -30.62 20.62
N TRP A 683 27.18 -30.16 20.34
CA TRP A 683 26.30 -30.84 19.38
C TRP A 683 26.78 -30.71 17.92
N ASP A 684 27.29 -29.54 17.51
CA ASP A 684 27.85 -29.38 16.16
C ASP A 684 29.03 -30.33 15.91
N ASN A 685 29.92 -30.49 16.90
CA ASN A 685 31.05 -31.42 16.77
C ASN A 685 30.60 -32.88 16.60
N PHE A 686 29.63 -33.35 17.38
CA PHE A 686 29.10 -34.71 17.25
C PHE A 686 28.29 -34.92 15.97
N SER A 687 27.42 -33.97 15.60
CA SER A 687 26.65 -34.05 14.36
C SER A 687 27.54 -33.96 13.12
N ARG A 688 28.63 -33.20 13.17
CA ARG A 688 29.65 -33.20 12.13
C ARG A 688 30.30 -34.57 11.99
N ILE A 689 30.66 -35.23 13.09
CA ILE A 689 31.23 -36.59 13.05
C ILE A 689 30.24 -37.58 12.44
N SER A 690 28.98 -37.61 12.90
CA SER A 690 27.97 -38.54 12.34
C SER A 690 27.70 -38.28 10.85
N ARG A 691 27.64 -37.01 10.42
CA ARG A 691 27.55 -36.63 9.01
C ARG A 691 28.77 -37.06 8.20
N GLU A 692 29.99 -36.85 8.70
CA GLU A 692 31.21 -37.30 8.03
C GLU A 692 31.23 -38.83 7.86
N VAL A 693 30.79 -39.60 8.87
CA VAL A 693 30.63 -41.06 8.74
C VAL A 693 29.55 -41.42 7.71
N ALA A 694 28.41 -40.71 7.69
CA ALA A 694 27.32 -40.95 6.74
C ALA A 694 27.72 -40.64 5.29
N LEU A 695 28.42 -39.52 5.06
CA LEU A 695 28.99 -39.15 3.77
C LEU A 695 29.99 -40.21 3.30
N LEU A 696 30.87 -40.66 4.19
CA LEU A 696 31.83 -41.71 3.86
C LEU A 696 31.13 -43.04 3.53
N LYS A 697 30.06 -43.40 4.26
CA LYS A 697 29.23 -44.58 3.94
C LYS A 697 28.60 -44.45 2.55
N GLN A 698 28.06 -43.28 2.20
CA GLN A 698 27.48 -43.02 0.88
C GLN A 698 28.55 -43.09 -0.23
N GLU A 699 29.74 -42.52 -0.01
CA GLU A 699 30.87 -42.60 -0.93
C GLU A 699 31.34 -44.05 -1.11
N GLN A 700 31.43 -44.81 -0.01
CA GLN A 700 31.76 -46.23 -0.03
C GLN A 700 30.73 -47.06 -0.81
N GLN A 701 29.44 -46.71 -0.74
CA GLN A 701 28.38 -47.38 -1.48
C GLN A 701 28.51 -47.13 -2.99
N LYS A 702 28.78 -45.88 -3.39
CA LYS A 702 29.09 -45.53 -4.79
C LYS A 702 30.34 -46.27 -5.30
N LEU A 703 31.39 -46.35 -4.48
CA LEU A 703 32.62 -47.09 -4.82
C LEU A 703 32.36 -48.59 -4.97
N ARG A 704 31.49 -49.16 -4.14
CA ARG A 704 31.07 -50.55 -4.21
C ARG A 704 30.29 -50.85 -5.50
N GLU A 705 29.36 -49.97 -5.89
CA GLU A 705 28.64 -50.07 -7.17
C GLU A 705 29.59 -49.97 -8.39
N GLN A 706 30.53 -49.02 -8.35
CA GLN A 706 31.57 -48.89 -9.39
C GLN A 706 32.47 -50.14 -9.45
N THR A 707 32.82 -50.71 -8.30
CA THR A 707 33.62 -51.93 -8.20
C THR A 707 32.86 -53.14 -8.74
N GLU A 708 31.54 -53.19 -8.56
CA GLU A 708 30.70 -54.23 -9.15
C GLU A 708 30.65 -54.10 -10.69
N ASN A 709 30.58 -52.88 -11.22
CA ASN A 709 30.71 -52.65 -12.67
C ASN A 709 32.10 -53.07 -13.19
N VAL A 710 33.17 -52.78 -12.45
CA VAL A 710 34.53 -53.27 -12.73
C VAL A 710 34.56 -54.80 -12.73
N ARG A 711 33.90 -55.46 -11.77
CA ARG A 711 33.82 -56.93 -11.65
C ARG A 711 33.16 -57.55 -12.88
N VAL A 712 32.02 -57.00 -13.30
CA VAL A 712 31.26 -57.48 -14.47
C VAL A 712 32.06 -57.25 -15.75
N THR A 713 32.67 -56.08 -15.93
CA THR A 713 33.46 -55.76 -17.12
C THR A 713 34.74 -56.60 -17.23
N LEU A 714 35.46 -56.83 -16.12
CA LEU A 714 36.62 -57.74 -16.08
C LEU A 714 36.25 -59.21 -16.36
N ALA A 715 35.04 -59.63 -15.99
CA ALA A 715 34.56 -61.00 -16.27
C ALA A 715 34.16 -61.20 -17.75
N LEU A 716 33.76 -60.13 -18.44
CA LEU A 716 33.36 -60.15 -19.86
C LEU A 716 34.53 -59.90 -20.82
N ALA A 717 35.51 -59.09 -20.41
CA ALA A 717 36.66 -58.67 -21.21
C ALA A 717 37.96 -59.10 -20.52
N GLU A 718 38.32 -60.38 -20.61
CA GLU A 718 39.56 -60.90 -20.03
C GLU A 718 40.78 -60.19 -20.67
N ARG A 719 41.45 -59.32 -19.90
CA ARG A 719 42.75 -58.66 -20.17
C ARG A 719 42.77 -57.40 -21.05
N ASP A 720 41.64 -56.71 -21.25
CA ASP A 720 41.67 -55.39 -21.90
C ASP A 720 42.24 -54.29 -20.98
N ALA A 721 42.93 -53.31 -21.59
CA ALA A 721 43.60 -52.23 -20.84
C ALA A 721 42.61 -51.24 -20.18
N GLU A 722 41.42 -51.09 -20.74
CA GLU A 722 40.40 -50.16 -20.26
C GLU A 722 39.81 -50.54 -18.87
N PRO A 723 39.29 -51.77 -18.66
CA PRO A 723 38.75 -52.18 -17.36
C PRO A 723 39.83 -52.22 -16.27
N LEU A 724 41.09 -52.51 -16.63
CA LEU A 724 42.24 -52.41 -15.71
C LEU A 724 42.52 -50.96 -15.27
N ASN A 725 42.37 -49.98 -16.16
CA ASN A 725 42.50 -48.56 -15.81
C ASN A 725 41.34 -48.09 -14.92
N LEU A 726 40.11 -48.52 -15.22
CA LEU A 726 38.94 -48.26 -14.38
C LEU A 726 39.17 -48.80 -12.96
N ALA A 727 39.64 -50.06 -12.83
CA ALA A 727 39.96 -50.67 -11.55
C ALA A 727 41.02 -49.88 -10.75
N ARG A 728 42.06 -49.37 -11.42
CA ARG A 728 43.09 -48.52 -10.78
C ARG A 728 42.53 -47.19 -10.30
N GLN A 729 41.65 -46.54 -11.07
CA GLN A 729 41.00 -45.30 -10.67
C GLN A 729 40.07 -45.52 -9.46
N THR A 730 39.26 -46.58 -9.48
CA THR A 730 38.41 -46.94 -8.33
C THR A 730 39.25 -47.27 -7.10
N ALA A 731 40.40 -47.95 -7.26
CA ALA A 731 41.33 -48.21 -6.16
C ALA A 731 41.92 -46.92 -5.56
N GLN A 732 42.25 -45.92 -6.38
CA GLN A 732 42.76 -44.63 -5.90
C GLN A 732 41.71 -43.90 -5.06
N ARG A 733 40.46 -43.83 -5.54
CA ARG A 733 39.34 -43.25 -4.77
C ARG A 733 39.06 -44.02 -3.48
N GLN A 734 39.13 -45.35 -3.50
CA GLN A 734 39.01 -46.18 -2.29
C GLN A 734 40.10 -45.86 -1.26
N LEU A 735 41.32 -45.54 -1.70
CA LEU A 735 42.44 -45.17 -0.83
C LEU A 735 42.30 -43.73 -0.30
N GLU A 736 41.73 -42.82 -1.09
CA GLU A 736 41.35 -41.47 -0.63
C GLU A 736 40.27 -41.54 0.45
N ALA A 737 39.22 -42.32 0.24
CA ALA A 737 38.20 -42.58 1.25
C ALA A 737 38.80 -43.17 2.54
N ALA A 738 39.77 -44.09 2.43
CA ALA A 738 40.48 -44.62 3.60
C ALA A 738 41.25 -43.53 4.37
N ARG A 739 41.89 -42.58 3.68
CA ARG A 739 42.57 -41.45 4.32
C ARG A 739 41.60 -40.48 5.00
N LEU A 740 40.44 -40.25 4.40
CA LEU A 740 39.39 -39.44 5.02
C LEU A 740 38.88 -40.10 6.31
N TYR A 741 38.69 -41.41 6.28
CA TYR A 741 38.35 -42.20 7.46
C TYR A 741 39.41 -42.10 8.56
N ASP A 742 40.70 -42.27 8.24
CA ASP A 742 41.78 -42.17 9.24
C ASP A 742 41.81 -40.79 9.91
N LYS A 743 41.58 -39.71 9.15
CA LYS A 743 41.47 -38.34 9.69
C LYS A 743 40.24 -38.16 10.57
N LEU A 744 39.12 -38.78 10.22
CA LEU A 744 37.90 -38.75 11.01
C LEU A 744 38.10 -39.50 12.33
N GLN A 745 38.73 -40.68 12.30
CA GLN A 745 39.07 -41.46 13.48
C GLN A 745 39.98 -40.67 14.44
N GLY A 746 41.05 -40.05 13.95
CA GLY A 746 41.92 -39.22 14.79
C GLY A 746 41.21 -38.01 15.42
N ARG A 747 40.24 -37.41 14.72
CA ARG A 747 39.40 -36.34 15.28
C ARG A 747 38.46 -36.85 16.37
N MET A 748 37.85 -38.02 16.19
CA MET A 748 37.06 -38.68 17.23
C MET A 748 37.92 -38.95 18.48
N GLU A 749 39.13 -39.51 18.33
CA GLU A 749 40.03 -39.76 19.46
C GLU A 749 40.42 -38.49 20.23
N SER A 750 40.71 -37.39 19.51
CA SER A 750 40.98 -36.10 20.13
C SER A 750 39.78 -35.53 20.90
N LEU A 751 38.58 -35.68 20.34
CA LEU A 751 37.35 -35.22 20.97
C LEU A 751 37.01 -36.06 22.20
N LEU A 752 37.22 -37.38 22.15
CA LEU A 752 37.10 -38.28 23.31
C LEU A 752 38.00 -37.84 24.47
N ALA A 753 39.27 -37.50 24.17
CA ALA A 753 40.20 -37.04 25.19
C ALA A 753 39.74 -35.75 25.89
N LYS A 754 39.12 -34.82 25.15
CA LYS A 754 38.56 -33.57 25.72
C LYS A 754 37.29 -33.80 26.53
N LEU A 755 36.46 -34.76 26.13
CA LEU A 755 35.19 -35.04 26.77
C LEU A 755 35.31 -35.87 28.05
N ARG A 756 36.35 -36.69 28.21
CA ARG A 756 36.54 -37.53 29.41
C ARG A 756 36.45 -36.74 30.72
N ASP A 757 36.94 -35.52 30.74
CA ASP A 757 36.95 -34.67 31.93
C ASP A 757 35.68 -33.80 32.08
N SER A 758 35.02 -33.48 30.96
CA SER A 758 33.91 -32.51 30.92
C SER A 758 32.52 -33.16 30.85
N ASP A 759 32.37 -34.26 30.09
CA ASP A 759 31.13 -35.02 29.94
C ASP A 759 31.43 -36.53 29.80
N PRO A 760 31.41 -37.28 30.92
CA PRO A 760 31.70 -38.71 30.92
C PRO A 760 30.72 -39.55 30.09
N LEU A 761 29.46 -39.10 29.97
CA LEU A 761 28.42 -39.83 29.24
C LEU A 761 28.67 -39.71 27.73
N ALA A 762 28.87 -38.48 27.25
CA ALA A 762 29.21 -38.21 25.84
C ALA A 762 30.55 -38.85 25.43
N ALA A 763 31.54 -38.87 26.33
CA ALA A 763 32.80 -39.55 26.09
C ALA A 763 32.61 -41.06 25.86
N GLY A 764 31.67 -41.69 26.57
CA GLY A 764 31.38 -43.11 26.44
C GLY A 764 30.76 -43.50 25.09
N SER A 765 29.87 -42.69 24.51
CA SER A 765 29.23 -43.04 23.23
C SER A 765 30.23 -42.92 22.08
N LEU A 766 31.09 -41.90 22.14
CA LEU A 766 32.21 -41.79 21.21
C LEU A 766 33.24 -42.92 21.39
N ALA A 767 33.46 -43.38 22.63
CA ALA A 767 34.33 -44.51 22.94
C ALA A 767 33.81 -45.81 22.31
N ASP A 768 32.51 -46.10 22.44
CA ASP A 768 31.90 -47.30 21.85
C ASP A 768 31.94 -47.26 20.32
N ALA A 769 31.73 -46.09 19.71
CA ALA A 769 31.85 -45.91 18.27
C ALA A 769 33.30 -46.14 17.79
N LEU A 770 34.29 -45.63 18.52
CA LEU A 770 35.71 -45.87 18.25
C LEU A 770 36.13 -47.33 18.48
N ASP A 771 35.57 -47.99 19.49
CA ASP A 771 35.77 -49.42 19.75
C ASP A 771 35.20 -50.27 18.61
N ALA A 772 33.97 -50.00 18.16
CA ALA A 772 33.38 -50.68 17.01
C ALA A 772 34.21 -50.47 15.74
N ALA A 773 34.64 -49.22 15.49
CA ALA A 773 35.52 -48.85 14.38
C ALA A 773 36.85 -49.61 14.38
N THR A 774 37.49 -49.75 15.55
CA THR A 774 38.77 -50.45 15.70
C THR A 774 38.61 -51.96 15.65
N ARG A 775 37.59 -52.52 16.32
CA ARG A 775 37.26 -53.95 16.32
C ARG A 775 36.97 -54.48 14.91
N LEU A 776 36.24 -53.70 14.11
CA LEU A 776 35.90 -54.05 12.72
C LEU A 776 37.01 -53.71 11.71
N ALA A 777 38.10 -53.09 12.16
CA ALA A 777 39.26 -52.73 11.35
C ALA A 777 38.90 -51.98 10.05
N ILE A 778 37.93 -51.05 10.11
CA ILE A 778 37.32 -50.40 8.93
C ILE A 778 38.39 -49.79 8.00
N GLY A 779 39.29 -48.96 8.53
CA GLY A 779 40.38 -48.36 7.73
C GLY A 779 41.38 -49.38 7.18
N GLY A 780 41.53 -50.54 7.84
CA GLY A 780 42.30 -51.68 7.32
C GLY A 780 41.62 -52.37 6.14
N GLN A 781 40.31 -52.62 6.25
CA GLN A 781 39.49 -53.21 5.19
C GLN A 781 39.41 -52.30 3.96
N MET A 782 39.27 -50.98 4.13
CA MET A 782 39.29 -50.03 3.01
C MET A 782 40.62 -50.06 2.23
N ARG A 783 41.76 -50.14 2.93
CA ARG A 783 43.09 -50.30 2.30
C ARG A 783 43.27 -51.68 1.67
N SER A 784 42.65 -52.72 2.21
CA SER A 784 42.62 -54.05 1.62
C SER A 784 41.83 -54.07 0.31
N ALA A 785 40.63 -53.49 0.30
CA ALA A 785 39.79 -53.36 -0.88
C ALA A 785 40.51 -52.59 -2.02
N ALA A 786 41.21 -51.50 -1.67
CA ALA A 786 42.03 -50.76 -2.64
C ALA A 786 43.15 -51.63 -3.25
N ARG A 787 43.87 -52.42 -2.44
CA ARG A 787 44.89 -53.36 -2.94
C ARG A 787 44.29 -54.46 -3.81
N GLN A 788 43.17 -55.05 -3.40
CA GLN A 788 42.46 -56.07 -4.17
C GLN A 788 42.00 -55.52 -5.53
N LEU A 789 41.51 -54.27 -5.59
CA LEU A 789 41.20 -53.59 -6.85
C LEU A 789 42.44 -53.37 -7.73
N GLN A 790 43.59 -52.98 -7.15
CA GLN A 790 44.85 -52.84 -7.89
C GLN A 790 45.35 -54.17 -8.46
N GLU A 791 45.11 -55.28 -7.76
CA GLU A 791 45.42 -56.65 -8.19
C GLU A 791 44.35 -57.24 -9.13
N ALA A 792 43.36 -56.44 -9.57
CA ALA A 792 42.22 -56.84 -10.40
C ALA A 792 41.33 -57.94 -9.78
N ARG A 793 41.33 -58.07 -8.45
CA ARG A 793 40.48 -59.00 -7.68
C ARG A 793 39.18 -58.32 -7.24
N ALA A 794 38.39 -57.84 -8.20
CA ALA A 794 37.18 -57.06 -7.93
C ALA A 794 36.15 -57.80 -7.05
N GLY A 795 36.01 -59.13 -7.19
CA GLY A 795 35.09 -59.92 -6.34
C GLY A 795 35.45 -59.92 -4.85
N GLN A 796 36.74 -59.97 -4.50
CA GLN A 796 37.19 -59.86 -3.11
C GLN A 796 37.06 -58.43 -2.59
N ALA A 797 37.29 -57.44 -3.46
CA ALA A 797 37.11 -56.03 -3.12
C ALA A 797 35.66 -55.71 -2.74
N VAL A 798 34.67 -56.23 -3.48
CA VAL A 798 33.24 -56.06 -3.11
C VAL A 798 32.97 -56.62 -1.71
N GLN A 799 33.51 -57.80 -1.38
CA GLN A 799 33.31 -58.40 -0.06
C GLN A 799 33.93 -57.55 1.07
N SER A 800 35.15 -57.04 0.88
CA SER A 800 35.76 -56.11 1.84
C SER A 800 34.99 -54.79 1.93
N GLN A 801 34.45 -54.27 0.83
CA GLN A 801 33.63 -53.05 0.82
C GLN A 801 32.28 -53.26 1.52
N ASP A 802 31.65 -54.42 1.37
CA ASP A 802 30.41 -54.76 2.08
C ASP A 802 30.64 -54.84 3.60
N GLN A 803 31.80 -55.36 4.04
CA GLN A 803 32.21 -55.33 5.45
C GLN A 803 32.44 -53.89 5.96
N VAL A 804 33.07 -53.03 5.14
CA VAL A 804 33.24 -51.60 5.47
C VAL A 804 31.87 -50.93 5.60
N LEU A 805 30.94 -51.19 4.70
CA LEU A 805 29.58 -50.62 4.75
C LEU A 805 28.83 -51.05 6.01
N ALA A 806 28.93 -52.32 6.39
CA ALA A 806 28.36 -52.82 7.64
C ALA A 806 29.01 -52.15 8.86
N GLY A 807 30.34 -52.00 8.88
CA GLY A 807 31.04 -51.36 9.98
C GLY A 807 30.76 -49.87 10.12
N LEU A 808 30.69 -49.13 9.01
CA LEU A 808 30.28 -47.72 9.02
C LEU A 808 28.82 -47.57 9.48
N SER A 809 27.96 -48.55 9.19
CA SER A 809 26.61 -48.59 9.75
C SER A 809 26.62 -48.78 11.27
N GLU A 810 27.39 -49.75 11.78
CA GLU A 810 27.48 -49.98 13.23
C GLU A 810 28.02 -48.73 13.96
N VAL A 811 29.03 -48.05 13.39
CA VAL A 811 29.54 -46.78 13.94
C VAL A 811 28.46 -45.70 13.98
N LEU A 812 27.68 -45.54 12.89
CA LEU A 812 26.56 -44.61 12.85
C LEU A 812 25.48 -44.97 13.88
N ASP A 813 25.16 -46.25 14.03
CA ASP A 813 24.14 -46.71 14.95
C ASP A 813 24.56 -46.45 16.41
N ARG A 814 25.84 -46.62 16.75
CA ARG A 814 26.39 -46.26 18.08
C ARG A 814 26.36 -44.74 18.32
N LEU A 815 26.66 -43.94 17.29
CA LEU A 815 26.60 -42.49 17.38
C LEU A 815 25.15 -41.95 17.43
N ALA A 816 24.21 -42.64 16.78
CA ALA A 816 22.80 -42.28 16.71
C ALA A 816 22.00 -42.73 17.94
N SER A 817 22.32 -43.91 18.50
CA SER A 817 21.71 -44.43 19.74
C SER A 817 22.24 -43.78 21.01
N ARG A 818 22.94 -42.64 20.89
CA ARG A 818 23.58 -41.92 21.98
C ARG A 818 22.62 -41.64 23.14
N ARG A 819 21.40 -41.16 22.89
CA ARG A 819 20.49 -40.76 23.98
C ARG A 819 20.03 -41.95 24.83
N ASP A 820 19.66 -43.06 24.21
CA ASP A 820 19.34 -44.32 24.91
C ASP A 820 20.57 -44.87 25.67
N GLN A 821 21.75 -44.88 25.05
CA GLN A 821 22.97 -45.36 25.72
C GLN A 821 23.44 -44.44 26.87
N ASP A 822 23.35 -43.12 26.70
CA ASP A 822 23.70 -42.13 27.71
C ASP A 822 22.71 -42.22 28.87
N ALA A 823 21.40 -42.36 28.61
CA ALA A 823 20.37 -42.58 29.63
C ALA A 823 20.59 -43.90 30.40
N LYS A 824 20.89 -45.02 29.71
CA LYS A 824 21.25 -46.31 30.35
C LYS A 824 22.45 -46.17 31.28
N ARG A 825 23.50 -45.48 30.83
CA ARG A 825 24.72 -45.27 31.62
C ARG A 825 24.49 -44.31 32.78
N GLN A 826 23.72 -43.25 32.57
CA GLN A 826 23.32 -42.34 33.63
C GLN A 826 22.57 -43.11 34.71
N LEU A 827 21.56 -43.90 34.36
CA LEU A 827 20.85 -44.77 35.29
C LEU A 827 21.78 -45.74 36.04
N ALA A 828 22.68 -46.42 35.32
CA ALA A 828 23.67 -47.32 35.94
C ALA A 828 24.61 -46.57 36.91
N SER A 829 25.02 -45.36 36.57
CA SER A 829 25.89 -44.54 37.41
C SER A 829 25.19 -43.97 38.65
N LEU A 830 23.92 -43.57 38.52
CA LEU A 830 23.09 -43.09 39.63
C LEU A 830 22.75 -44.24 40.58
N THR A 831 22.42 -45.43 40.06
CA THR A 831 22.18 -46.62 40.88
C THR A 831 23.44 -47.08 41.62
N ALA A 832 24.62 -47.02 40.98
CA ALA A 832 25.89 -47.26 41.64
C ALA A 832 26.18 -46.22 42.75
N ALA A 833 25.93 -44.93 42.47
CA ALA A 833 26.07 -43.87 43.46
C ALA A 833 25.08 -44.02 44.63
N ALA A 834 23.87 -44.53 44.38
CA ALA A 834 22.91 -44.84 45.43
C ALA A 834 23.36 -46.01 46.32
N ALA A 835 24.04 -47.02 45.76
CA ALA A 835 24.66 -48.09 46.54
C ALA A 835 25.81 -47.55 47.41
N GLU A 836 26.66 -46.67 46.87
CA GLU A 836 27.71 -45.98 47.62
C GLU A 836 27.12 -45.11 48.75
N LEU A 837 26.08 -44.33 48.46
CA LEU A 837 25.37 -43.50 49.43
C LEU A 837 24.78 -44.33 50.56
N ASN A 838 24.11 -45.44 50.24
CA ASN A 838 23.55 -46.33 51.27
C ASN A 838 24.61 -46.86 52.24
N ASN A 839 25.81 -47.17 51.76
CA ASN A 839 26.93 -47.59 52.61
C ASN A 839 27.41 -46.44 53.52
N LEU A 840 27.53 -45.23 52.97
CA LEU A 840 27.91 -44.04 53.74
C LEU A 840 26.87 -43.68 54.80
N THR A 841 25.57 -43.76 54.49
CA THR A 841 24.48 -43.56 55.46
C THR A 841 24.56 -44.57 56.60
N GLN A 842 24.75 -45.86 56.32
CA GLN A 842 24.91 -46.89 57.37
C GLN A 842 26.13 -46.62 58.27
N ARG A 843 27.26 -46.19 57.70
CA ARG A 843 28.45 -45.82 58.49
C ARG A 843 28.22 -44.56 59.32
N SER A 844 27.48 -43.58 58.79
CA SER A 844 27.09 -42.37 59.52
C SER A 844 26.12 -42.67 60.68
N GLU A 845 25.18 -43.61 60.51
CA GLU A 845 24.30 -44.06 61.61
C GLU A 845 25.10 -44.67 62.77
N ASN A 846 26.09 -45.51 62.45
CA ASN A 846 26.99 -46.07 63.46
C ASN A 846 27.80 -44.98 64.17
N LEU A 847 28.33 -44.01 63.41
CA LEU A 847 29.08 -42.88 63.96
C LEU A 847 28.22 -41.99 64.85
N ALA A 848 26.96 -41.72 64.48
CA ALA A 848 26.02 -40.95 65.29
C ALA A 848 25.67 -41.69 66.60
N ARG A 849 25.53 -43.03 66.57
CA ARG A 849 25.34 -43.84 67.78
C ARG A 849 26.56 -43.80 68.69
N GLU A 850 27.77 -43.87 68.14
CA GLU A 850 29.01 -43.75 68.89
C GLU A 850 29.20 -42.35 69.50
N ALA A 851 28.84 -41.29 68.77
CA ALA A 851 28.86 -39.92 69.25
C ALA A 851 27.86 -39.71 70.40
N ALA A 852 26.64 -40.26 70.28
CA ALA A 852 25.63 -40.22 71.35
C ALA A 852 26.08 -40.99 72.60
N ALA A 853 26.71 -42.16 72.43
CA ALA A 853 27.29 -42.93 73.53
C ALA A 853 28.45 -42.17 74.22
N ALA A 854 29.26 -41.44 73.45
CA ALA A 854 30.33 -40.59 73.98
C ALA A 854 29.82 -39.35 74.73
N ALA A 855 28.68 -38.78 74.30
CA ALA A 855 28.04 -37.64 74.96
C ALA A 855 27.39 -38.00 76.31
N GLN A 856 26.90 -39.24 76.46
CA GLN A 856 26.27 -39.73 77.71
C GLN A 856 27.27 -40.23 78.77
N ALA A 857 28.55 -40.40 78.41
CA ALA A 857 29.57 -40.86 79.34
C ALA A 857 30.04 -39.72 80.26
N ASN A 858 30.00 -39.92 81.59
CA ASN A 858 30.45 -38.94 82.60
C ASN A 858 31.92 -38.49 82.45
N ASP A 859 32.75 -39.31 81.79
CA ASP A 859 34.13 -38.98 81.45
C ASP A 859 34.45 -39.62 80.09
N PRO A 860 34.33 -38.90 78.96
CA PRO A 860 34.55 -39.47 77.65
C PRO A 860 36.02 -39.89 77.53
N GLN A 861 36.27 -41.19 77.36
CA GLN A 861 37.62 -41.69 77.20
C GLN A 861 38.27 -41.02 75.97
N LYS A 862 39.39 -40.32 76.16
CA LYS A 862 40.15 -39.63 75.10
C LYS A 862 40.42 -40.49 73.86
N ARG A 863 40.55 -41.81 74.03
CA ARG A 863 40.73 -42.79 72.94
C ARG A 863 39.48 -42.98 72.08
N GLN A 864 38.28 -42.85 72.66
CA GLN A 864 37.01 -43.03 71.97
C GLN A 864 36.67 -41.80 71.11
N LEU A 865 36.90 -40.60 71.65
CA LEU A 865 36.80 -39.35 70.88
C LEU A 865 37.83 -39.30 69.73
N GLN A 866 39.06 -39.77 69.95
CA GLN A 866 40.07 -39.85 68.88
C GLN A 866 39.69 -40.80 67.74
N ARG A 867 38.95 -41.88 68.02
CA ARG A 867 38.42 -42.77 66.98
C ARG A 867 37.30 -42.07 66.21
N LEU A 868 36.34 -41.47 66.91
CA LEU A 868 35.28 -40.66 66.33
C LEU A 868 35.79 -39.56 65.41
N THR A 869 36.85 -38.82 65.80
CA THR A 869 37.47 -37.79 64.95
C THR A 869 37.99 -38.37 63.64
N LYS A 870 38.71 -39.50 63.70
CA LYS A 870 39.27 -40.15 62.50
C LYS A 870 38.19 -40.71 61.59
N ASP A 871 37.18 -41.35 62.18
CA ASP A 871 36.08 -41.97 61.44
C ASP A 871 35.18 -40.90 60.82
N ALA A 872 34.93 -39.78 61.51
CA ALA A 872 34.16 -38.65 60.97
C ALA A 872 34.90 -37.94 59.83
N GLN A 873 36.21 -37.73 59.96
CA GLN A 873 37.01 -37.09 58.93
C GLN A 873 37.10 -37.94 57.66
N ARG A 874 37.31 -39.25 57.79
CA ARG A 874 37.32 -40.17 56.65
C ARG A 874 35.95 -40.23 55.95
N LEU A 875 34.87 -40.24 56.72
CA LEU A 875 33.51 -40.27 56.17
C LEU A 875 33.18 -38.94 55.46
N ALA A 876 33.65 -37.80 55.98
CA ALA A 876 33.50 -36.50 55.33
C ALA A 876 34.21 -36.44 53.96
N GLU A 877 35.43 -37.00 53.84
CA GLU A 877 36.16 -37.07 52.58
C GLU A 877 35.41 -37.93 51.54
N GLU A 878 34.96 -39.12 51.93
CA GLU A 878 34.21 -40.04 51.05
C GLU A 878 32.86 -39.42 50.62
N VAL A 879 32.16 -38.71 51.51
CA VAL A 879 30.92 -37.96 51.18
C VAL A 879 31.21 -36.81 50.21
N ALA A 880 32.31 -36.07 50.37
CA ALA A 880 32.68 -34.98 49.47
C ALA A 880 33.11 -35.47 48.07
N GLU A 881 33.69 -36.67 47.97
CA GLU A 881 33.95 -37.33 46.68
C GLU A 881 32.64 -37.74 45.99
N LEU A 882 31.72 -38.37 46.72
CA LEU A 882 30.42 -38.77 46.18
C LEU A 882 29.59 -37.55 45.75
N ALA A 883 29.63 -36.45 46.51
CA ALA A 883 28.96 -35.19 46.15
C ALA A 883 29.45 -34.64 44.79
N ARG A 884 30.77 -34.64 44.57
CA ARG A 884 31.37 -34.21 43.30
C ARG A 884 31.01 -35.17 42.16
N LYS A 885 30.91 -36.47 42.43
CA LYS A 885 30.47 -37.47 41.45
C LYS A 885 29.02 -37.24 41.04
N LEU A 886 28.09 -37.02 41.98
CA LEU A 886 26.69 -36.73 41.68
C LEU A 886 26.52 -35.41 40.92
N GLU A 887 27.28 -34.37 41.25
CA GLU A 887 27.27 -33.09 40.53
C GLU A 887 27.69 -33.25 39.06
N ARG A 888 28.71 -34.09 38.78
CA ARG A 888 29.11 -34.47 37.41
C ARG A 888 28.05 -35.28 36.68
N LEU A 889 27.28 -36.09 37.40
CA LEU A 889 26.14 -36.85 36.86
C LEU A 889 24.86 -36.01 36.72
N LYS A 890 24.96 -34.68 36.89
CA LYS A 890 23.84 -33.72 36.80
C LYS A 890 22.77 -33.90 37.89
N ALA A 891 23.06 -34.66 38.95
CA ALA A 891 22.20 -34.86 40.12
C ALA A 891 22.50 -33.79 41.19
N LYS A 892 22.10 -32.54 40.91
CA LYS A 892 22.49 -31.36 41.72
C LYS A 892 21.90 -31.38 43.14
N LYS A 893 20.61 -31.71 43.27
CA LYS A 893 19.89 -31.76 44.56
C LYS A 893 20.55 -32.71 45.57
N PRO A 894 20.74 -34.02 45.25
CA PRO A 894 21.41 -34.92 46.18
C PRO A 894 22.88 -34.54 46.39
N GLY A 895 23.56 -33.98 45.37
CA GLY A 895 24.92 -33.46 45.52
C GLY A 895 25.04 -32.33 46.56
N ASP A 896 24.10 -31.38 46.58
CA ASP A 896 24.07 -30.29 47.55
C ASP A 896 23.75 -30.78 48.97
N SER A 897 22.83 -31.74 49.11
CA SER A 897 22.53 -32.41 50.38
C SER A 897 23.77 -33.16 50.91
N LEU A 898 24.54 -33.83 50.05
CA LEU A 898 25.82 -34.45 50.44
C LEU A 898 26.88 -33.42 50.86
N LYS A 899 26.96 -32.26 50.20
CA LYS A 899 27.89 -31.18 50.61
C LYS A 899 27.59 -30.70 52.03
N LYS A 900 26.32 -30.56 52.40
CA LYS A 900 25.89 -30.20 53.77
C LYS A 900 26.23 -31.30 54.77
N ALA A 901 25.97 -32.56 54.43
CA ALA A 901 26.37 -33.70 55.26
C ALA A 901 27.89 -33.76 55.51
N GLY A 902 28.70 -33.52 54.48
CA GLY A 902 30.15 -33.46 54.59
C GLY A 902 30.64 -32.33 55.51
N GLN A 903 30.01 -31.16 55.45
CA GLN A 903 30.29 -30.03 56.35
C GLN A 903 29.96 -30.38 57.82
N ALA A 904 28.78 -30.97 58.05
CA ALA A 904 28.36 -31.40 59.39
C ALA A 904 29.31 -32.47 59.98
N LEU A 905 29.77 -33.44 59.17
CA LEU A 905 30.78 -34.43 59.60
C LEU A 905 32.14 -33.81 59.91
N GLY A 906 32.54 -32.78 59.16
CA GLY A 906 33.71 -31.96 59.49
C GLY A 906 33.57 -31.28 60.85
N GLY A 907 32.38 -30.73 61.13
CA GLY A 907 32.00 -30.19 62.44
C GLY A 907 32.07 -31.24 63.55
N THR A 908 31.54 -32.45 63.32
CA THR A 908 31.63 -33.58 64.26
C THR A 908 33.08 -33.91 64.60
N SER A 909 33.96 -33.97 63.60
CA SER A 909 35.39 -34.24 63.80
C SER A 909 36.05 -33.16 64.67
N GLN A 910 35.77 -31.88 64.39
CA GLN A 910 36.32 -30.74 65.12
C GLN A 910 35.82 -30.68 66.57
N SER A 911 34.52 -30.87 66.80
CA SER A 911 33.94 -30.89 68.15
C SER A 911 34.42 -32.10 68.97
N ALA A 912 34.56 -33.27 68.34
CA ALA A 912 35.13 -34.46 69.00
C ALA A 912 36.62 -34.27 69.37
N ALA A 913 37.40 -33.61 68.51
CA ALA A 913 38.81 -33.28 68.80
C ALA A 913 38.93 -32.24 69.93
N GLY A 914 37.97 -31.32 70.03
CA GLY A 914 37.86 -30.32 71.10
C GLY A 914 37.35 -30.85 72.44
N GLY A 915 36.92 -32.12 72.51
CA GLY A 915 36.39 -32.73 73.74
C GLY A 915 34.90 -32.51 73.99
N ASN A 916 34.18 -31.86 73.06
CA ASN A 916 32.75 -31.55 73.19
C ASN A 916 31.89 -32.67 72.58
N GLY A 917 31.61 -33.70 73.39
CA GLY A 917 30.79 -34.85 72.95
C GLY A 917 29.35 -34.49 72.53
N GLY A 918 28.71 -33.54 73.22
CA GLY A 918 27.33 -33.12 72.92
C GLY A 918 27.18 -32.39 71.59
N GLU A 919 28.09 -31.47 71.26
CA GLU A 919 28.10 -30.79 69.95
C GLU A 919 28.45 -31.77 68.82
N ALA A 920 29.36 -32.71 69.08
CA ALA A 920 29.70 -33.77 68.13
C ALA A 920 28.49 -34.67 67.81
N GLU A 921 27.66 -35.02 68.82
CA GLU A 921 26.41 -35.75 68.64
C GLU A 921 25.41 -34.98 67.76
N GLN A 922 25.21 -33.68 68.04
CA GLN A 922 24.27 -32.86 67.27
C GLN A 922 24.68 -32.72 65.80
N GLN A 923 25.97 -32.47 65.54
CA GLN A 923 26.51 -32.40 64.17
C GLN A 923 26.44 -33.76 63.46
N ALA A 924 26.68 -34.87 64.18
CA ALA A 924 26.58 -36.21 63.61
C ALA A 924 25.13 -36.58 63.22
N ARG A 925 24.14 -36.12 64.00
CA ARG A 925 22.71 -36.27 63.65
C ARG A 925 22.32 -35.43 62.43
N SER A 926 22.74 -34.17 62.38
CA SER A 926 22.49 -33.31 61.21
C SER A 926 23.09 -33.90 59.93
N ALA A 927 24.30 -34.45 60.01
CA ALA A 927 24.91 -35.14 58.88
C ALA A 927 24.08 -36.35 58.42
N LEU A 928 23.56 -37.14 59.36
CA LEU A 928 22.73 -38.30 59.03
C LEU A 928 21.41 -37.88 58.36
N GLU A 929 20.75 -36.83 58.84
CA GLU A 929 19.53 -36.29 58.23
C GLU A 929 19.77 -35.83 56.79
N ASP A 930 20.85 -35.09 56.54
CA ASP A 930 21.23 -34.64 55.19
C ASP A 930 21.58 -35.83 54.26
N LEU A 931 22.22 -36.89 54.77
CA LEU A 931 22.48 -38.12 54.01
C LEU A 931 21.19 -38.86 53.65
N GLN A 932 20.23 -38.94 54.57
CA GLN A 932 18.93 -39.56 54.32
C GLN A 932 18.10 -38.75 53.30
N LYS A 933 18.16 -37.43 53.39
CA LYS A 933 17.56 -36.54 52.39
C LYS A 933 18.19 -36.73 51.01
N ALA A 934 19.53 -36.76 50.94
CA ALA A 934 20.25 -37.04 49.70
C ALA A 934 19.86 -38.39 49.09
N LYS A 935 19.60 -39.42 49.93
CA LYS A 935 19.14 -40.73 49.47
C LYS A 935 17.75 -40.68 48.84
N GLN A 936 16.81 -39.95 49.44
CA GLN A 936 15.46 -39.78 48.89
C GLN A 936 15.51 -39.01 47.57
N GLU A 937 16.24 -37.89 47.54
CA GLU A 937 16.43 -37.08 46.32
C GLU A 937 17.09 -37.91 45.20
N LEU A 938 18.12 -38.71 45.51
CA LEU A 938 18.77 -39.57 44.52
C LEU A 938 17.85 -40.69 44.00
N GLN A 939 16.94 -41.22 44.83
CA GLN A 939 15.95 -42.19 44.37
C GLN A 939 14.93 -41.56 43.41
N GLN A 940 14.52 -40.32 43.64
CA GLN A 940 13.68 -39.57 42.70
C GLN A 940 14.43 -39.35 41.37
N ASP A 941 15.69 -38.94 41.42
CA ASP A 941 16.52 -38.78 40.21
C ASP A 941 16.69 -40.11 39.45
N ILE A 942 16.78 -41.25 40.15
CA ILE A 942 16.83 -42.59 39.53
C ILE A 942 15.51 -42.93 38.84
N GLN A 943 14.36 -42.66 39.47
CA GLN A 943 13.04 -42.90 38.88
C GLN A 943 12.85 -42.05 37.62
N GLN A 944 13.19 -40.76 37.70
CA GLN A 944 13.13 -39.86 36.55
C GLN A 944 14.06 -40.34 35.42
N ALA A 945 15.28 -40.78 35.74
CA ALA A 945 16.20 -41.34 34.75
C ALA A 945 15.70 -42.66 34.12
N GLN A 946 14.90 -43.46 34.84
CA GLN A 946 14.23 -44.65 34.29
C GLN A 946 13.13 -44.28 33.30
N GLU A 947 12.31 -43.28 33.65
CA GLU A 947 11.26 -42.75 32.76
C GLU A 947 11.86 -42.16 31.50
N ASP A 948 12.90 -41.33 31.63
CA ASP A 948 13.64 -40.74 30.51
C ASP A 948 14.22 -41.84 29.60
N LEU A 949 14.73 -42.93 30.19
CA LEU A 949 15.26 -44.05 29.41
C LEU A 949 14.16 -44.76 28.61
N VAL A 950 13.01 -45.04 29.21
CA VAL A 950 11.87 -45.66 28.50
C VAL A 950 11.39 -44.74 27.37
N ARG A 951 11.34 -43.43 27.62
CA ARG A 951 10.96 -42.42 26.64
C ARG A 951 11.92 -42.41 25.44
N GLU A 952 13.22 -42.39 25.68
CA GLU A 952 14.22 -42.43 24.60
C GLU A 952 14.18 -43.75 23.82
N GLN A 953 13.87 -44.87 24.46
CA GLN A 953 13.66 -46.16 23.78
C GLN A 953 12.42 -46.14 22.87
N LEU A 954 11.32 -45.52 23.32
CA LEU A 954 10.10 -45.37 22.53
C LEU A 954 10.30 -44.43 21.34
N ALA A 955 10.99 -43.30 21.53
CA ALA A 955 11.33 -42.37 20.44
C ALA A 955 12.21 -43.05 19.38
N ARG A 956 13.16 -43.89 19.82
CA ARG A 956 13.96 -44.70 18.89
C ARG A 956 13.11 -45.72 18.15
N LEU A 957 12.25 -46.45 18.86
CA LEU A 957 11.33 -47.42 18.26
C LEU A 957 10.46 -46.73 17.20
N GLU A 958 9.93 -45.55 17.50
CA GLU A 958 9.14 -44.75 16.57
C GLU A 958 9.93 -44.44 15.28
N ALA A 959 11.17 -43.97 15.40
CA ALA A 959 12.01 -43.66 14.24
C ALA A 959 12.29 -44.90 13.38
N GLU A 960 12.57 -46.05 14.01
CA GLU A 960 12.75 -47.33 13.32
C GLU A 960 11.46 -47.75 12.60
N LEU A 961 10.31 -47.68 13.28
CA LEU A 961 9.00 -48.02 12.72
C LEU A 961 8.59 -47.09 11.58
N ALA A 962 8.89 -45.79 11.65
CA ALA A 962 8.64 -44.84 10.58
C ALA A 962 9.44 -45.18 9.31
N GLY A 963 10.70 -45.62 9.49
CA GLY A 963 11.53 -46.13 8.40
C GLY A 963 10.94 -47.39 7.76
N LEU A 964 10.48 -48.34 8.56
CA LEU A 964 9.82 -49.57 8.09
C LEU A 964 8.49 -49.27 7.39
N LEU A 965 7.69 -48.33 7.92
CA LEU A 965 6.44 -47.87 7.33
C LEU A 965 6.67 -47.32 5.91
N LYS A 966 7.66 -46.43 5.74
CA LYS A 966 7.97 -45.85 4.43
C LYS A 966 8.38 -46.91 3.41
N ARG A 967 9.20 -47.87 3.81
CA ARG A 967 9.62 -48.98 2.95
C ARG A 967 8.44 -49.89 2.59
N GLN A 968 7.57 -50.21 3.56
CA GLN A 968 6.37 -51.01 3.33
C GLN A 968 5.38 -50.31 2.38
N GLN A 969 5.20 -48.99 2.52
CA GLN A 969 4.38 -48.19 1.59
C GLN A 969 4.93 -48.23 0.15
N ASN A 970 6.25 -48.13 -0.01
CA ASN A 970 6.86 -48.26 -1.33
C ASN A 970 6.62 -49.66 -1.95
N LEU A 971 6.68 -50.73 -1.15
CA LEU A 971 6.34 -52.07 -1.63
C LEU A 971 4.88 -52.19 -2.05
N VAL A 972 3.94 -51.58 -1.31
CA VAL A 972 2.51 -51.56 -1.68
C VAL A 972 2.35 -50.90 -3.05
N THR A 973 2.90 -49.69 -3.24
CA THR A 973 2.82 -48.94 -4.50
C THR A 973 3.42 -49.71 -5.67
N GLU A 974 4.56 -50.39 -5.47
CA GLU A 974 5.20 -51.18 -6.50
C GLU A 974 4.41 -52.47 -6.82
N THR A 975 3.75 -53.06 -5.82
CA THR A 975 2.85 -54.21 -6.01
C THR A 975 1.62 -53.81 -6.81
N GLU A 976 0.98 -52.68 -6.48
CA GLU A 976 -0.14 -52.09 -7.23
C GLU A 976 0.25 -51.78 -8.67
N ARG A 977 1.46 -51.23 -8.88
CA ARG A 977 2.00 -50.98 -10.22
C ARG A 977 2.13 -52.27 -11.02
N LEU A 978 2.75 -53.31 -10.44
CA LEU A 978 2.91 -54.61 -11.09
C LEU A 978 1.56 -55.28 -11.37
N ASP A 979 0.58 -55.12 -10.48
CA ASP A 979 -0.77 -55.63 -10.70
C ASP A 979 -1.46 -54.92 -11.86
N GLY A 980 -1.36 -53.59 -11.95
CA GLY A 980 -1.85 -52.83 -13.11
C GLY A 980 -1.26 -53.29 -14.44
N PHE A 981 0.05 -53.63 -14.47
CA PHE A 981 0.68 -54.23 -15.66
C PHE A 981 0.16 -55.63 -15.97
N LYS A 982 -0.13 -56.43 -14.94
CA LYS A 982 -0.67 -57.79 -15.09
C LYS A 982 -2.10 -57.75 -15.63
N GLN A 983 -2.93 -56.83 -15.13
CA GLN A 983 -4.30 -56.59 -15.60
C GLN A 983 -4.31 -56.09 -17.06
N ALA A 984 -3.43 -55.16 -17.41
CA ALA A 984 -3.31 -54.62 -18.77
C ALA A 984 -2.84 -55.67 -19.81
N ASN A 985 -2.11 -56.71 -19.38
CA ASN A 985 -1.54 -57.75 -20.24
C ASN A 985 -2.25 -59.12 -20.12
N ASN A 986 -3.57 -59.14 -19.91
CA ASN A 986 -4.37 -60.38 -19.81
C ASN A 986 -3.79 -61.43 -18.83
N GLY A 987 -3.26 -60.98 -17.68
CA GLY A 987 -2.78 -61.84 -16.61
C GLY A 987 -1.30 -62.24 -16.68
N ALA A 988 -0.55 -61.82 -17.70
CA ALA A 988 0.85 -62.20 -17.89
C ALA A 988 1.84 -61.05 -17.58
N LEU A 989 2.86 -61.34 -16.76
CA LEU A 989 3.98 -60.44 -16.50
C LEU A 989 5.17 -60.77 -17.42
N GLY A 990 5.77 -59.75 -18.03
CA GLY A 990 7.01 -59.90 -18.82
C GLY A 990 8.23 -60.27 -17.97
N ARG A 991 9.34 -60.68 -18.62
CA ARG A 991 10.56 -61.15 -17.90
C ARG A 991 11.16 -60.10 -16.96
N ALA A 992 11.14 -58.83 -17.35
CA ALA A 992 11.62 -57.73 -16.51
C ALA A 992 10.73 -57.56 -15.27
N GLN A 993 9.40 -57.60 -15.46
CA GLN A 993 8.43 -57.49 -14.37
C GLN A 993 8.48 -58.70 -13.43
N GLN A 994 8.75 -59.90 -13.94
CA GLN A 994 8.99 -61.09 -13.11
C GLN A 994 10.27 -60.96 -12.26
N ALA A 995 11.32 -60.31 -12.78
CA ALA A 995 12.51 -60.02 -11.99
C ALA A 995 12.21 -58.99 -10.88
N SER A 996 11.46 -57.93 -11.19
CA SER A 996 10.97 -56.96 -10.20
C SER A 996 10.14 -57.63 -9.11
N LEU A 997 9.24 -58.55 -9.47
CA LEU A 997 8.41 -59.29 -8.52
C LEU A 997 9.24 -60.15 -7.54
N ARG A 998 10.34 -60.76 -8.01
CA ARG A 998 11.27 -61.51 -7.14
C ARG A 998 12.04 -60.59 -6.20
N SER A 999 12.48 -59.43 -6.67
CA SER A 999 13.12 -58.40 -5.82
C SER A 999 12.15 -57.95 -4.73
N LEU A 1000 10.92 -57.63 -5.12
CA LEU A 1000 9.85 -57.21 -4.21
C LEU A 1000 9.54 -58.29 -3.16
N ALA A 1001 9.47 -59.57 -3.55
CA ALA A 1001 9.30 -60.67 -2.62
C ALA A 1001 10.47 -60.76 -1.61
N GLN A 1002 11.71 -60.56 -2.05
CA GLN A 1002 12.88 -60.57 -1.18
C GLN A 1002 12.88 -59.38 -0.22
N GLU A 1003 12.54 -58.18 -0.69
CA GLU A 1003 12.41 -56.98 0.13
C GLU A 1003 11.30 -57.12 1.18
N GLN A 1004 10.15 -57.70 0.82
CA GLN A 1004 9.04 -57.97 1.75
C GLN A 1004 9.47 -58.91 2.89
N ARG A 1005 10.34 -59.89 2.60
CA ARG A 1005 10.91 -60.79 3.62
C ARG A 1005 11.90 -60.07 4.52
N GLN A 1006 12.80 -59.27 3.94
CA GLN A 1006 13.75 -58.47 4.71
C GLN A 1006 13.05 -57.49 5.66
N LEU A 1007 11.92 -56.92 5.24
CA LEU A 1007 11.07 -56.09 6.11
C LEU A 1007 10.47 -56.89 7.26
N ALA A 1008 9.95 -58.10 7.01
CA ALA A 1008 9.45 -58.97 8.07
C ALA A 1008 10.54 -59.36 9.08
N ASP A 1009 11.75 -59.64 8.59
CA ASP A 1009 12.91 -59.96 9.43
C ASP A 1009 13.38 -58.73 10.24
N ALA A 1010 13.30 -57.53 9.66
CA ALA A 1010 13.62 -56.28 10.38
C ALA A 1010 12.59 -55.98 11.48
N VAL A 1011 11.30 -56.20 11.23
CA VAL A 1011 10.25 -56.08 12.26
C VAL A 1011 10.48 -57.09 13.40
N GLN A 1012 10.90 -58.31 13.09
CA GLN A 1012 11.29 -59.31 14.09
C GLN A 1012 12.44 -58.81 14.96
N GLN A 1013 13.49 -58.28 14.33
CA GLN A 1013 14.65 -57.76 15.03
C GLN A 1013 14.29 -56.58 15.96
N SER A 1014 13.45 -55.64 15.50
CA SER A 1014 12.95 -54.55 16.34
C SER A 1014 12.08 -55.05 17.49
N SER A 1015 11.27 -56.10 17.28
CA SER A 1015 10.47 -56.74 18.34
C SER A 1015 11.34 -57.44 19.40
N GLU A 1016 12.47 -58.03 19.01
CA GLU A 1016 13.41 -58.66 19.95
C GLU A 1016 14.26 -57.62 20.71
N ALA A 1017 14.60 -56.50 20.05
CA ALA A 1017 15.35 -55.41 20.67
C ALA A 1017 14.51 -54.63 21.69
N PHE A 1018 13.19 -54.61 21.52
CA PHE A 1018 12.24 -53.95 22.41
C PHE A 1018 11.58 -54.96 23.35
N SER A 1019 12.18 -55.18 24.52
CA SER A 1019 11.67 -56.10 25.55
C SER A 1019 10.62 -55.48 26.48
N SER A 1020 10.40 -54.17 26.39
CA SER A 1020 9.59 -53.40 27.35
C SER A 1020 8.17 -53.20 26.82
N GLY A 1021 7.21 -54.02 27.25
CA GLY A 1021 5.78 -53.85 26.91
C GLY A 1021 5.20 -54.99 26.05
N GLU A 1022 4.47 -55.90 26.69
CA GLU A 1022 3.83 -57.07 26.06
C GLU A 1022 2.86 -56.66 24.92
N THR A 1023 2.23 -55.48 25.03
CA THR A 1023 1.30 -54.94 24.02
C THR A 1023 1.99 -54.59 22.71
N PHE A 1024 3.15 -53.93 22.78
CA PHE A 1024 3.92 -53.54 21.58
C PHE A 1024 4.47 -54.77 20.86
N GLN A 1025 4.93 -55.78 21.61
CA GLN A 1025 5.38 -57.05 21.04
C GLN A 1025 4.25 -57.76 20.27
N LEU A 1026 3.04 -57.83 20.85
CA LEU A 1026 1.88 -58.42 20.17
C LEU A 1026 1.56 -57.70 18.85
N ALA A 1027 1.62 -56.38 18.83
CA ALA A 1027 1.36 -55.58 17.64
C ALA A 1027 2.45 -55.75 16.56
N LEU A 1028 3.73 -55.78 16.94
CA LEU A 1028 4.86 -55.99 16.02
C LEU A 1028 4.85 -57.39 15.40
N ASP A 1029 4.54 -58.41 16.20
CA ASP A 1029 4.30 -59.77 15.71
C ASP A 1029 3.17 -59.79 14.68
N GLY A 1030 2.11 -59.03 14.96
CA GLY A 1030 1.00 -58.84 14.05
C GLY A 1030 1.41 -58.21 12.72
N VAL A 1031 2.27 -57.19 12.72
CA VAL A 1031 2.82 -56.59 11.49
C VAL A 1031 3.63 -57.62 10.70
N ARG A 1032 4.51 -58.35 11.39
CA ARG A 1032 5.38 -59.36 10.78
C ARG A 1032 4.57 -60.46 10.10
N GLN A 1033 3.51 -60.96 10.74
CA GLN A 1033 2.64 -61.99 10.16
C GLN A 1033 1.99 -61.51 8.86
N GLN A 1034 1.51 -60.25 8.81
CA GLN A 1034 0.94 -59.68 7.60
C GLN A 1034 1.98 -59.53 6.48
N MET A 1035 3.20 -59.10 6.80
CA MET A 1035 4.30 -59.05 5.85
C MET A 1035 4.68 -60.45 5.31
N GLN A 1036 4.65 -61.48 6.16
CA GLN A 1036 4.91 -62.87 5.76
C GLN A 1036 3.79 -63.46 4.88
N ARG A 1037 2.53 -63.08 5.11
CA ARG A 1037 1.41 -63.44 4.23
C ARG A 1037 1.59 -62.81 2.84
N ALA A 1038 1.88 -61.51 2.77
CA ALA A 1038 2.19 -60.83 1.51
C ALA A 1038 3.37 -61.49 0.78
N HIS A 1039 4.46 -61.80 1.50
CA HIS A 1039 5.60 -62.50 0.93
C HIS A 1039 5.23 -63.84 0.28
N ARG A 1040 4.40 -64.65 0.95
CA ARG A 1040 3.93 -65.95 0.39
C ARG A 1040 3.19 -65.77 -0.93
N GLY A 1041 2.31 -64.76 -1.03
CA GLY A 1041 1.59 -64.47 -2.28
C GLY A 1041 2.52 -63.96 -3.40
N LEU A 1042 3.47 -63.07 -3.07
CA LEU A 1042 4.47 -62.58 -4.03
C LEU A 1042 5.34 -63.70 -4.60
N VAL A 1043 5.76 -64.67 -3.76
CA VAL A 1043 6.51 -65.86 -4.21
C VAL A 1043 5.67 -66.74 -5.15
N ARG A 1044 4.34 -66.80 -4.95
CA ARG A 1044 3.40 -67.50 -5.83
C ARG A 1044 3.03 -66.72 -7.09
N SER A 1045 3.69 -65.59 -7.35
CA SER A 1045 3.39 -64.69 -8.48
C SER A 1045 1.98 -64.08 -8.45
N GLN A 1046 1.39 -63.95 -7.26
CA GLN A 1046 0.17 -63.19 -7.01
C GLN A 1046 0.51 -61.72 -6.76
N THR A 1047 -0.36 -60.82 -7.21
CA THR A 1047 -0.22 -59.35 -7.11
C THR A 1047 -1.56 -58.67 -6.83
N ASP A 1048 -2.63 -59.47 -6.73
CA ASP A 1048 -4.01 -59.05 -6.52
C ASP A 1048 -4.24 -58.67 -5.04
N ASP A 1049 -5.50 -58.38 -4.70
CA ASP A 1049 -5.90 -57.96 -3.37
C ASP A 1049 -5.48 -58.94 -2.25
N SER A 1050 -5.24 -60.22 -2.56
CA SER A 1050 -4.71 -61.20 -1.61
C SER A 1050 -3.29 -60.87 -1.10
N VAL A 1051 -2.52 -60.06 -1.85
CA VAL A 1051 -1.19 -59.56 -1.45
C VAL A 1051 -1.28 -58.13 -0.96
N ILE A 1052 -2.03 -57.28 -1.67
CA ILE A 1052 -2.13 -55.85 -1.36
C ILE A 1052 -2.81 -55.63 0.00
N ALA A 1053 -3.88 -56.38 0.32
CA ALA A 1053 -4.60 -56.21 1.59
C ALA A 1053 -3.71 -56.52 2.82
N PRO A 1054 -2.97 -57.64 2.90
CA PRO A 1054 -1.99 -57.86 3.97
C PRO A 1054 -0.91 -56.77 4.05
N GLN A 1055 -0.40 -56.27 2.92
CA GLN A 1055 0.58 -55.19 2.93
C GLN A 1055 0.00 -53.88 3.50
N GLN A 1056 -1.23 -53.54 3.14
CA GLN A 1056 -1.93 -52.36 3.68
C GLN A 1056 -2.28 -52.53 5.17
N GLN A 1057 -2.61 -53.74 5.62
CA GLN A 1057 -2.80 -54.04 7.04
C GLN A 1057 -1.50 -53.85 7.84
N ALA A 1058 -0.35 -54.30 7.31
CA ALA A 1058 0.95 -54.05 7.91
C ALA A 1058 1.23 -52.53 8.04
N VAL A 1059 0.90 -51.74 7.01
CA VAL A 1059 0.99 -50.27 7.04
C VAL A 1059 0.09 -49.67 8.12
N ALA A 1060 -1.16 -50.14 8.25
CA ALA A 1060 -2.10 -49.63 9.25
C ALA A 1060 -1.61 -49.90 10.68
N ARG A 1061 -1.17 -51.14 10.97
CA ARG A 1061 -0.61 -51.52 12.28
C ARG A 1061 0.67 -50.75 12.61
N LEU A 1062 1.57 -50.54 11.65
CA LEU A 1062 2.76 -49.71 11.84
C LEU A 1062 2.39 -48.26 12.19
N LYS A 1063 1.35 -47.68 11.56
CA LYS A 1063 0.86 -46.33 11.92
C LYS A 1063 0.27 -46.27 13.34
N GLN A 1064 -0.48 -47.29 13.74
CA GLN A 1064 -1.02 -47.38 15.10
C GLN A 1064 0.10 -47.46 16.14
N LEU A 1065 1.11 -48.30 15.88
CA LEU A 1065 2.30 -48.41 16.73
C LEU A 1065 3.06 -47.09 16.87
N ILE A 1066 3.27 -46.37 15.76
CA ILE A 1066 3.90 -45.04 15.76
C ILE A 1066 3.05 -44.05 16.57
N THR A 1067 1.73 -44.08 16.41
CA THR A 1067 0.83 -43.18 17.14
C THR A 1067 0.84 -43.47 18.64
N ALA A 1068 0.84 -44.75 19.03
CA ALA A 1068 0.92 -45.18 20.42
C ALA A 1068 2.29 -44.91 21.07
N ALA A 1069 3.37 -44.88 20.27
CA ALA A 1069 4.67 -44.42 20.74
C ALA A 1069 4.68 -42.90 20.98
N ARG A 1070 4.11 -42.10 20.06
CA ARG A 1070 4.02 -40.63 20.16
C ARG A 1070 3.10 -40.11 21.26
N SER A 1071 1.96 -40.76 21.49
CA SER A 1071 0.98 -40.28 22.48
C SER A 1071 1.50 -40.32 23.92
N GLN A 1072 2.68 -40.90 24.15
CA GLN A 1072 3.39 -40.90 25.42
C GLN A 1072 4.27 -39.65 25.63
N ASP A 1073 4.59 -38.89 24.57
CA ASP A 1073 5.30 -37.61 24.68
C ASP A 1073 4.42 -36.46 25.17
N SER A 1074 3.10 -36.64 25.15
CA SER A 1074 2.10 -35.60 25.43
C SER A 1074 1.45 -35.79 26.80
N ALA A 1075 2.21 -35.68 27.88
CA ALA A 1075 1.61 -35.31 29.16
C ALA A 1075 1.34 -33.79 29.15
N PRO A 1076 0.14 -33.31 29.50
CA PRO A 1076 -0.14 -31.87 29.58
C PRO A 1076 0.72 -31.24 30.70
N GLU A 1077 1.62 -30.34 30.31
CA GLU A 1077 2.57 -29.66 31.20
C GLU A 1077 1.95 -28.52 32.04
N ASN A 1078 0.63 -28.56 32.28
CA ASN A 1078 -0.09 -27.54 33.06
C ASN A 1078 -0.96 -28.18 34.14
N GLU A 1079 -0.34 -28.69 35.20
CA GLU A 1079 -0.96 -28.70 36.52
C GLU A 1079 0.09 -28.28 37.56
N GLU A 1080 -0.30 -27.32 38.39
CA GLU A 1080 0.50 -26.77 39.50
C GLU A 1080 0.94 -27.89 40.47
N PRO A 1081 2.10 -27.76 41.14
CA PRO A 1081 2.55 -28.78 42.09
C PRO A 1081 1.63 -28.78 43.32
N ALA A 1082 0.74 -29.78 43.39
CA ALA A 1082 -0.02 -30.11 44.58
C ALA A 1082 0.94 -30.61 45.69
N GLU A 1083 0.68 -30.16 46.91
CA GLU A 1083 1.48 -30.41 48.11
C GLU A 1083 1.72 -31.91 48.36
N GLN A 1084 2.99 -32.26 48.60
CA GLN A 1084 3.44 -33.61 48.93
C GLN A 1084 3.03 -33.98 50.36
N GLY A 1085 2.10 -34.94 50.48
CA GLY A 1085 1.98 -35.79 51.67
C GLY A 1085 3.08 -36.88 51.67
N PRO A 1086 3.54 -37.36 52.84
CA PRO A 1086 4.66 -38.29 52.91
C PRO A 1086 4.25 -39.70 52.46
N GLN A 1087 4.79 -40.15 51.32
CA GLN A 1087 4.71 -41.55 50.89
C GLN A 1087 5.86 -42.37 51.46
N GLN A 1088 5.51 -43.37 52.26
CA GLN A 1088 6.39 -44.44 52.72
C GLN A 1088 6.54 -45.48 51.60
N GLN A 1089 7.79 -45.79 51.24
CA GLN A 1089 8.13 -46.84 50.30
C GLN A 1089 7.84 -48.23 50.88
N THR A 1090 7.18 -49.07 50.09
CA THR A 1090 7.39 -50.52 50.15
C THR A 1090 7.81 -51.02 48.78
N GLY A 1091 8.90 -51.78 48.75
CA GLY A 1091 9.57 -52.22 47.53
C GLY A 1091 8.76 -53.25 46.75
N GLY A 1092 8.51 -52.94 45.49
CA GLY A 1092 8.05 -53.83 44.43
C GLY A 1092 8.02 -53.01 43.16
N GLN A 1093 8.75 -53.41 42.12
CA GLN A 1093 8.79 -52.70 40.83
C GLN A 1093 7.37 -52.54 40.28
N PRO A 1094 6.83 -51.32 40.14
CA PRO A 1094 5.64 -51.10 39.35
C PRO A 1094 6.09 -50.88 37.90
N GLU A 1095 5.74 -51.79 36.98
CA GLU A 1095 5.67 -51.43 35.57
C GLU A 1095 4.54 -50.40 35.43
N VAL A 1096 4.87 -49.11 35.48
CA VAL A 1096 3.93 -48.03 35.17
C VAL A 1096 3.63 -48.11 33.67
N ARG A 1097 2.57 -48.82 33.29
CA ARG A 1097 2.11 -48.94 31.89
C ARG A 1097 1.36 -47.68 31.47
N SER A 1098 1.70 -47.13 30.31
CA SER A 1098 1.31 -45.79 29.88
C SER A 1098 -0.06 -45.72 29.16
N ILE A 1099 -0.66 -44.52 29.07
CA ILE A 1099 -1.93 -44.27 28.36
C ILE A 1099 -1.87 -44.74 26.89
N GLY A 1100 -0.71 -44.61 26.24
CA GLY A 1100 -0.49 -45.06 24.86
C GLY A 1100 -0.62 -46.58 24.69
N GLU A 1101 -0.17 -47.38 25.66
CA GLU A 1101 -0.34 -48.84 25.64
C GLU A 1101 -1.82 -49.25 25.77
N LEU A 1102 -2.59 -48.55 26.61
CA LEU A 1102 -4.03 -48.80 26.77
C LEU A 1102 -4.80 -48.46 25.48
N GLN A 1103 -4.44 -47.35 24.82
CA GLN A 1103 -5.00 -47.01 23.51
C GLN A 1103 -4.66 -48.05 22.45
N LEU A 1104 -3.41 -48.53 22.42
CA LEU A 1104 -2.98 -49.58 21.50
C LEU A 1104 -3.76 -50.89 21.74
N LEU A 1105 -3.97 -51.29 23.00
CA LEU A 1105 -4.80 -52.46 23.35
C LEU A 1105 -6.24 -52.31 22.82
N ALA A 1106 -6.85 -51.15 23.02
CA ALA A 1106 -8.20 -50.88 22.53
C ALA A 1106 -8.29 -50.92 20.99
N GLN A 1107 -7.26 -50.39 20.30
CA GLN A 1107 -7.18 -50.42 18.85
C GLN A 1107 -6.99 -51.84 18.31
N LEU A 1108 -6.11 -52.65 18.93
CA LEU A 1108 -5.92 -54.07 18.58
C LEU A 1108 -7.24 -54.85 18.75
N GLN A 1109 -7.96 -54.64 19.85
CA GLN A 1109 -9.27 -55.27 20.07
C GLN A 1109 -10.27 -54.90 18.97
N THR A 1110 -10.34 -53.62 18.61
CA THR A 1110 -11.26 -53.11 17.57
C THR A 1110 -10.91 -53.69 16.20
N GLU A 1111 -9.62 -53.78 15.88
CA GLU A 1111 -9.14 -54.34 14.61
C GLU A 1111 -9.46 -55.82 14.48
N ILE A 1112 -9.17 -56.60 15.53
CA ILE A 1112 -9.50 -58.02 15.60
C ILE A 1112 -11.01 -58.24 15.41
N ASN A 1113 -11.85 -57.45 16.07
CA ASN A 1113 -13.30 -57.52 15.92
C ASN A 1113 -13.71 -57.26 14.46
N ARG A 1114 -13.19 -56.20 13.84
CA ARG A 1114 -13.47 -55.88 12.43
C ARG A 1114 -13.09 -57.03 11.48
N ARG A 1115 -11.88 -57.58 11.62
CA ARG A 1115 -11.39 -58.69 10.77
C ARG A 1115 -12.19 -59.98 10.96
N THR A 1116 -12.65 -60.23 12.19
CA THR A 1116 -13.54 -61.36 12.49
C THR A 1116 -14.88 -61.19 11.77
N THR A 1117 -15.44 -59.99 11.76
CA THR A 1117 -16.68 -59.67 11.02
C THR A 1117 -16.49 -59.77 9.50
N GLU A 1118 -15.34 -59.34 8.96
CA GLU A 1118 -15.01 -59.46 7.53
C GLU A 1118 -14.88 -60.91 7.08
N LEU A 1119 -14.26 -61.78 7.90
CA LEU A 1119 -14.23 -63.20 7.61
C LEU A 1119 -15.62 -63.84 7.68
N GLU A 1120 -16.43 -63.47 8.67
CA GLU A 1120 -17.77 -64.03 8.81
C GLU A 1120 -18.68 -63.62 7.64
N THR A 1121 -18.60 -62.37 7.20
CA THR A 1121 -19.32 -61.90 6.00
C THR A 1121 -18.84 -62.63 4.73
N ALA A 1122 -17.54 -62.88 4.59
CA ALA A 1122 -17.00 -63.66 3.48
C ALA A 1122 -17.47 -65.12 3.50
N ARG A 1123 -17.54 -65.75 4.69
CA ARG A 1123 -18.10 -67.10 4.89
C ARG A 1123 -19.57 -67.17 4.52
N VAL A 1124 -20.36 -66.19 4.98
CA VAL A 1124 -21.79 -66.10 4.66
C VAL A 1124 -22.03 -65.96 3.16
N ALA A 1125 -21.16 -65.23 2.45
CA ALA A 1125 -21.27 -65.05 1.00
C ALA A 1125 -20.87 -66.30 0.18
N SER A 1126 -19.90 -67.09 0.64
CA SER A 1126 -19.30 -68.22 -0.10
C SER A 1126 -19.71 -69.61 0.37
N GLY A 1127 -20.34 -69.73 1.55
CA GLY A 1127 -20.84 -70.97 2.13
C GLY A 1127 -19.82 -71.71 3.02
N ASP A 1128 -18.53 -71.66 2.68
CA ASP A 1128 -17.41 -72.27 3.43
C ASP A 1128 -16.16 -71.38 3.38
N PHE A 1129 -15.24 -71.56 4.33
CA PHE A 1129 -13.95 -70.86 4.31
C PHE A 1129 -12.99 -71.45 3.27
N THR A 1130 -12.26 -70.60 2.56
CA THR A 1130 -11.08 -71.05 1.80
C THR A 1130 -9.96 -71.49 2.76
N ALA A 1131 -9.00 -72.29 2.28
CA ALA A 1131 -7.84 -72.71 3.09
C ALA A 1131 -7.03 -71.52 3.65
N GLU A 1132 -6.99 -70.40 2.92
CA GLU A 1132 -6.34 -69.17 3.36
C GLU A 1132 -7.16 -68.45 4.44
N GLN A 1133 -8.49 -68.36 4.27
CA GLN A 1133 -9.39 -67.81 5.30
C GLN A 1133 -9.41 -68.66 6.58
N GLN A 1134 -9.30 -69.98 6.47
CA GLN A 1134 -9.22 -70.88 7.62
C GLN A 1134 -7.90 -70.70 8.40
N THR A 1135 -6.81 -70.42 7.70
CA THR A 1135 -5.54 -70.03 8.33
C THR A 1135 -5.68 -68.67 9.02
N GLU A 1136 -6.36 -67.72 8.39
CA GLU A 1136 -6.60 -66.41 8.98
C GLU A 1136 -7.44 -66.46 10.26
N LEU A 1137 -8.47 -67.31 10.30
CA LEU A 1137 -9.29 -67.54 11.49
C LEU A 1137 -8.46 -68.07 12.67
N GLN A 1138 -7.54 -69.02 12.42
CA GLN A 1138 -6.65 -69.55 13.46
C GLN A 1138 -5.70 -68.48 14.01
N GLU A 1139 -5.16 -67.64 13.12
CA GLU A 1139 -4.27 -66.54 13.51
C GLU A 1139 -5.04 -65.48 14.34
N LEU A 1140 -6.26 -65.10 13.95
CA LEU A 1140 -7.10 -64.18 14.73
C LEU A 1140 -7.49 -64.75 16.10
N ALA A 1141 -7.78 -66.05 16.19
CA ALA A 1141 -8.06 -66.70 17.47
C ALA A 1141 -6.84 -66.68 18.40
N ALA A 1142 -5.63 -66.87 17.86
CA ALA A 1142 -4.39 -66.75 18.63
C ALA A 1142 -4.10 -65.31 19.07
N GLU A 1143 -4.33 -64.31 18.20
CA GLU A 1143 -4.22 -62.89 18.54
C GLU A 1143 -5.21 -62.52 19.67
N GLN A 1144 -6.46 -62.98 19.59
CA GLN A 1144 -7.49 -62.78 20.64
C GLN A 1144 -7.08 -63.40 21.97
N GLY A 1145 -6.56 -64.62 21.96
CA GLY A 1145 -6.12 -65.32 23.18
C GLY A 1145 -5.00 -64.56 23.89
N LYS A 1146 -3.99 -64.08 23.15
CA LYS A 1146 -2.90 -63.27 23.71
C LYS A 1146 -3.38 -61.92 24.24
N LEU A 1147 -4.26 -61.25 23.51
CA LEU A 1147 -4.83 -59.97 23.94
C LEU A 1147 -5.61 -60.12 25.25
N ALA A 1148 -6.39 -61.20 25.38
CA ALA A 1148 -7.12 -61.52 26.60
C ALA A 1148 -6.18 -61.80 27.79
N GLU A 1149 -5.06 -62.50 27.57
CA GLU A 1149 -4.04 -62.72 28.61
C GLU A 1149 -3.44 -61.40 29.12
N ILE A 1150 -3.10 -60.47 28.22
CA ILE A 1150 -2.56 -59.16 28.59
C ILE A 1150 -3.59 -58.36 29.40
N ILE A 1151 -4.86 -58.36 28.99
CA ILE A 1151 -5.95 -57.68 29.72
C ILE A 1151 -6.19 -58.34 31.08
N LEU A 1152 -6.11 -59.67 31.18
CA LEU A 1152 -6.31 -60.38 32.44
C LEU A 1152 -5.17 -60.07 33.43
N LYS A 1153 -3.92 -60.01 32.98
CA LYS A 1153 -2.78 -59.53 33.78
C LYS A 1153 -2.97 -58.09 34.27
N LEU A 1154 -3.59 -57.22 33.46
CA LEU A 1154 -3.91 -55.85 33.86
C LEU A 1154 -4.95 -55.81 35.00
N VAL A 1155 -5.92 -56.73 34.99
CA VAL A 1155 -7.00 -56.82 35.99
C VAL A 1155 -6.56 -57.56 37.26
N GLU A 1156 -5.65 -58.52 37.17
CA GLU A 1156 -5.16 -59.33 38.30
C GLU A 1156 -4.07 -58.66 39.15
N GLN A 1157 -3.58 -57.46 38.80
CA GLN A 1157 -2.68 -56.71 39.67
C GLN A 1157 -3.40 -56.37 40.99
N PRO A 1158 -2.90 -56.81 42.16
CA PRO A 1158 -3.58 -56.56 43.41
C PRO A 1158 -3.48 -55.07 43.74
N THR A 1159 -4.62 -54.38 43.71
CA THR A 1159 -4.81 -53.14 44.47
C THR A 1159 -4.73 -53.50 45.95
N ALA A 1160 -3.50 -53.56 46.49
CA ALA A 1160 -3.25 -53.72 47.92
C ALA A 1160 -3.60 -52.39 48.61
N ASP A 1161 -4.88 -52.21 48.90
CA ASP A 1161 -5.42 -51.65 50.15
C ASP A 1161 -6.95 -51.51 50.04
N ALA A 1162 -7.64 -52.62 50.29
CA ALA A 1162 -9.05 -52.63 50.67
C ALA A 1162 -9.21 -53.53 51.90
N ALA A 1163 -8.50 -53.19 52.98
CA ALA A 1163 -8.72 -53.79 54.28
C ALA A 1163 -8.59 -52.73 55.38
N GLU A 1164 -9.74 -52.50 56.03
CA GLU A 1164 -9.88 -51.95 57.39
C GLU A 1164 -9.43 -50.49 57.61
N ASP A 1165 -10.34 -49.54 57.37
CA ASP A 1165 -10.52 -48.49 58.36
C ASP A 1165 -12.01 -48.16 58.56
N ASN A 1166 -12.53 -48.71 59.66
CA ASN A 1166 -13.92 -48.73 60.03
C ASN A 1166 -14.14 -47.63 61.08
N ASN A 1167 -14.09 -46.35 60.68
CA ASN A 1167 -14.61 -45.27 61.52
C ASN A 1167 -14.80 -43.93 60.79
N SER A 1168 -15.97 -43.70 60.20
CA SER A 1168 -16.67 -42.39 60.20
C SER A 1168 -18.07 -42.52 59.57
N PRO A 1169 -19.04 -41.68 59.96
CA PRO A 1169 -20.46 -42.03 59.91
C PRO A 1169 -21.06 -41.88 58.50
N ALA A 1170 -21.88 -42.86 58.12
CA ALA A 1170 -22.65 -42.87 56.89
C ALA A 1170 -23.65 -41.69 56.78
N PRO A 1171 -23.76 -41.03 55.61
CA PRO A 1171 -24.96 -40.26 55.27
C PRO A 1171 -26.09 -41.21 54.88
N GLN A 1172 -27.26 -41.01 55.49
CA GLN A 1172 -28.47 -41.82 55.30
C GLN A 1172 -28.99 -41.75 53.85
N PRO A 1173 -29.47 -42.87 53.28
CA PRO A 1173 -30.09 -42.90 51.95
C PRO A 1173 -31.57 -42.48 52.03
N PRO A 1174 -32.13 -41.81 51.00
CA PRO A 1174 -33.57 -41.64 50.88
C PRO A 1174 -34.24 -42.97 50.55
N ALA A 1175 -35.22 -43.33 51.37
CA ALA A 1175 -36.07 -44.50 51.23
C ALA A 1175 -37.00 -44.34 50.03
N ASP A 1176 -36.87 -45.22 49.04
CA ASP A 1176 -38.00 -45.97 48.45
C ASP A 1176 -37.50 -46.82 47.28
N THR A 1177 -37.23 -48.09 47.54
CA THR A 1177 -37.19 -49.14 46.51
C THR A 1177 -37.58 -50.47 47.15
N PRO A 1178 -38.63 -51.16 46.68
CA PRO A 1178 -39.02 -52.47 47.19
C PRO A 1178 -38.05 -53.58 46.74
N PRO A 1179 -37.94 -54.70 47.49
CA PRO A 1179 -36.92 -55.73 47.28
C PRO A 1179 -37.20 -56.62 46.06
N PRO A 1180 -36.17 -57.30 45.51
CA PRO A 1180 -36.25 -57.96 44.21
C PRO A 1180 -36.95 -59.32 44.28
N PRO A 1181 -37.68 -59.75 43.23
CA PRO A 1181 -37.97 -61.16 43.04
C PRO A 1181 -36.88 -61.84 42.19
N GLN A 1182 -36.69 -63.08 42.55
CA GLN A 1182 -35.68 -64.04 42.09
C GLN A 1182 -35.78 -64.37 40.59
N LYS A 1183 -34.59 -64.72 40.04
CA LYS A 1183 -34.33 -65.54 38.83
C LYS A 1183 -35.56 -66.16 38.17
N LYS A 1184 -35.80 -65.82 36.91
CA LYS A 1184 -36.27 -66.76 35.88
C LYS A 1184 -35.88 -66.28 34.47
N SER A 1185 -35.33 -67.24 33.74
CA SER A 1185 -35.09 -67.35 32.29
C SER A 1185 -35.88 -66.43 31.37
N GLY A 1186 -35.18 -65.85 30.39
CA GLY A 1186 -35.77 -65.29 29.17
C GLY A 1186 -35.06 -64.01 28.77
N ASN A 1187 -34.16 -64.12 27.79
CA ASN A 1187 -33.46 -63.01 27.16
C ASN A 1187 -34.45 -62.21 26.28
N PRO A 1188 -34.68 -60.89 26.50
CA PRO A 1188 -35.41 -60.04 25.58
C PRO A 1188 -34.52 -58.85 25.16
N LEU A 1189 -33.32 -59.14 24.65
CA LEU A 1189 -32.41 -58.14 24.07
C LEU A 1189 -32.44 -58.14 22.53
N ASP A 1190 -33.31 -58.94 21.93
CA ASP A 1190 -33.48 -59.00 20.46
C ASP A 1190 -34.47 -57.96 19.89
N GLU A 1191 -35.15 -57.15 20.73
CA GLU A 1191 -36.14 -56.17 20.23
C GLU A 1191 -35.71 -54.69 20.30
N GLU A 1192 -34.61 -54.35 20.99
CA GLU A 1192 -34.13 -52.96 21.08
C GLU A 1192 -32.95 -52.66 20.14
N LEU A 1193 -32.20 -53.67 19.70
CA LEU A 1193 -31.15 -53.53 18.67
C LEU A 1193 -31.68 -53.50 17.23
N LEU A 1194 -32.96 -53.81 17.02
CA LEU A 1194 -33.63 -53.77 15.70
C LEU A 1194 -34.37 -52.45 15.41
N LYS A 1195 -34.29 -51.45 16.30
CA LYS A 1195 -34.92 -50.13 16.10
C LYS A 1195 -33.96 -49.01 15.67
N ASP A 1196 -32.65 -49.17 15.85
CA ASP A 1196 -31.65 -48.19 15.40
C ASP A 1196 -31.00 -48.53 14.04
N LEU A 1197 -31.58 -49.49 13.31
CA LEU A 1197 -31.24 -49.82 11.91
C LEU A 1197 -32.45 -49.60 10.98
N LYS A 1198 -33.00 -48.39 11.01
CA LYS A 1198 -33.84 -47.83 9.95
C LYS A 1198 -33.40 -46.42 9.56
#